data_AF-A0A0E3UU71-F1
#
_entry.id   AF-A0A0E3UU71-F1
#
_cell.length_a   1.000
_cell.length_b   1.000
_cell.length_c   1.000
_cell.angle_alpha   90.00
_cell.angle_beta   90.00
_cell.angle_gamma   90.00
#
_symmetry.space_group_name_H-M   'P 1'
#
loop_
_entity.id
_entity.type
_entity.pdbx_description
1 polymer ?
#
loop_
_entity_poly.entity_id
_entity_poly.type
_entity_poly.pdbx_seq_one_letter_code
_entity_poly.pdbx_strand_id
1 'polypeptide(L)'
;MKKSILICAALTMLASVGYSDKNDGNVTIDGASNIILKPSIDNKINGYDNVIGGRNNEVNDEFLDIAIANKDKSEAEIKKEISKELGKKYKKVLDIVKANENKKYNKNDKTPDGKKPEKNEIKETDAEILKSIERTLGPNEAAKYDFEIINNIIKNVKERKLTEDDDILYKAFDSDGYYNRDVIKKVISKKNKKDEEIKKDIATSSLYRYSDYNTILGESNKAEKSENSVVMGYLAEVENSNSHGNVAIGFYARAKGRSATAVGPRAVAVNKLAVALGYNARSYGENSTSIGANAMSYGNWSTALGSNSKVIAEEGTALGYGAEVFGEHSVALGSSSKAGEASEKDGYRPYSAIDGKYKGITQEKIREIALKEGREKAKEAFNAMFKDRVWKANLGVVSIGDPRYGTRQITNVAAGYYDTDAVNVAQLKELKTYVDNSTPFEYATTKGESLYKYGKKYYYKKNNKEYEGKVDEVIIKAKEPHKLSNIKSSLGDGNTTSSDTTPASSTSENGDSVVVINDLKTIKENKADKAYVDEKVAKLNEKTDLALSGVSSAVAMANLPQVSGDRKFNLAASYGYYGGSHSVAVGLSGTNDKQNFTYKLSGAVNSKGNLAFGIGAGVMLGSVNNKDKVIEQLKDENKEMRKEINELKEVVRKLIHK
;
A
#
# COMPACT_ATOMS: atom_id res chain seq x y z
N MET A 1 -9.30 -39.93 70.58
CA MET A 1 -9.28 -40.60 69.25
C MET A 1 -8.72 -39.73 68.12
N LYS A 2 -9.28 -38.57 67.77
CA LYS A 2 -8.78 -37.75 66.63
C LYS A 2 -7.32 -37.28 66.76
N LYS A 3 -6.87 -36.86 67.95
CA LYS A 3 -5.45 -36.50 68.20
C LYS A 3 -4.51 -37.70 68.12
N SER A 4 -4.93 -38.86 68.63
CA SER A 4 -4.13 -40.10 68.60
C SER A 4 -3.95 -40.64 67.18
N ILE A 5 -4.95 -40.51 66.32
CA ILE A 5 -4.85 -40.90 64.90
C ILE A 5 -3.92 -39.95 64.14
N LEU A 6 -3.99 -38.64 64.41
CA LEU A 6 -3.08 -37.67 63.79
C LEU A 6 -1.63 -37.88 64.25
N ILE A 7 -1.43 -38.20 65.54
CA ILE A 7 -0.13 -38.52 66.12
C ILE A 7 0.38 -39.85 65.58
N CYS A 8 -0.45 -40.88 65.45
CA CYS A 8 -0.06 -42.15 64.83
C CYS A 8 0.23 -41.99 63.33
N ALA A 9 -0.53 -41.18 62.59
CA ALA A 9 -0.27 -40.88 61.18
C ALA A 9 1.02 -40.07 60.99
N ALA A 10 1.26 -39.07 61.85
CA ALA A 10 2.51 -38.33 61.88
C ALA A 10 3.68 -39.25 62.28
N LEU A 11 3.50 -40.14 63.26
CA LEU A 11 4.50 -41.12 63.69
C LEU A 11 4.74 -42.22 62.66
N THR A 12 3.75 -42.66 61.87
CA THR A 12 3.96 -43.60 60.76
C THR A 12 4.60 -42.92 59.56
N MET A 13 4.25 -41.66 59.25
CA MET A 13 4.98 -40.85 58.28
C MET A 13 6.43 -40.65 58.74
N LEU A 14 6.68 -40.27 59.99
CA LEU A 14 8.03 -40.16 60.58
C LEU A 14 8.76 -41.51 60.65
N ALA A 15 8.06 -42.63 60.88
CA ALA A 15 8.67 -43.97 60.88
C ALA A 15 8.97 -44.51 59.48
N SER A 16 8.33 -43.97 58.43
CA SER A 16 8.64 -44.25 57.02
C SER A 16 9.77 -43.39 56.46
N VAL A 17 10.16 -42.32 57.17
CA VAL A 17 11.31 -41.47 56.87
C VAL A 17 12.52 -42.04 57.61
N GLY A 18 13.39 -42.76 56.91
CA GLY A 18 14.66 -43.20 57.46
C GLY A 18 15.67 -42.06 57.39
N TYR A 19 16.11 -41.55 58.54
CA TYR A 19 17.35 -40.80 58.60
C TYR A 19 18.49 -41.83 58.52
N SER A 20 19.14 -41.96 57.36
CA SER A 20 20.20 -42.95 57.17
C SER A 20 21.55 -42.24 57.15
N ASP A 21 22.23 -42.22 58.29
CA ASP A 21 23.58 -41.66 58.41
C ASP A 21 24.69 -42.64 57.96
N LYS A 22 24.38 -43.90 57.60
CA LYS A 22 25.40 -44.89 57.16
C LYS A 22 24.84 -45.96 56.22
N ASN A 23 25.67 -46.34 55.23
CA ASN A 23 25.52 -47.49 54.34
C ASN A 23 25.01 -48.74 55.08
N ASP A 24 23.75 -49.10 54.86
CA ASP A 24 23.11 -50.30 55.41
C ASP A 24 23.17 -51.50 54.45
N GLY A 25 24.03 -51.41 53.43
CA GLY A 25 24.15 -52.40 52.35
C GLY A 25 23.14 -52.24 51.22
N ASN A 26 22.09 -51.43 51.40
CA ASN A 26 21.07 -51.13 50.39
C ASN A 26 21.19 -49.71 49.81
N VAL A 27 21.96 -48.81 50.41
CA VAL A 27 22.21 -47.47 49.86
C VAL A 27 23.68 -47.14 50.04
N THR A 28 24.34 -46.67 48.98
CA THR A 28 25.70 -46.11 49.04
C THR A 28 25.57 -44.59 49.18
N ILE A 29 26.02 -44.04 50.30
CA ILE A 29 25.96 -42.60 50.58
C ILE A 29 27.38 -42.09 50.86
N ASP A 30 27.84 -41.16 50.01
CA ASP A 30 29.14 -40.47 50.18
C ASP A 30 28.95 -39.03 50.73
N GLY A 31 27.71 -38.62 51.04
CA GLY A 31 27.38 -37.33 51.66
C GLY A 31 26.51 -37.38 52.92
N ALA A 32 26.41 -36.27 53.64
CA ALA A 32 25.71 -36.19 54.93
C ALA A 32 24.30 -35.58 54.80
N SER A 33 23.45 -35.81 55.81
CA SER A 33 22.13 -35.18 55.95
C SER A 33 21.10 -35.52 54.86
N ASN A 34 21.29 -36.62 54.15
CA ASN A 34 20.31 -37.11 53.18
C ASN A 34 19.12 -37.77 53.90
N ILE A 35 17.90 -37.47 53.45
CA ILE A 35 16.65 -38.09 53.89
C ILE A 35 16.34 -39.27 52.96
N ILE A 36 16.31 -40.49 53.49
CA ILE A 36 16.03 -41.70 52.72
C ILE A 36 14.67 -42.29 53.12
N LEU A 37 13.70 -42.23 52.21
CA LEU A 37 12.35 -42.78 52.44
C LEU A 37 12.36 -44.31 52.32
N LYS A 38 11.77 -45.03 53.26
CA LYS A 38 11.62 -46.50 53.15
C LYS A 38 10.53 -46.85 52.13
N PRO A 39 10.68 -47.93 51.33
CA PRO A 39 11.78 -48.91 51.27
C PRO A 39 12.78 -48.61 50.13
N SER A 40 13.57 -47.54 50.26
CA SER A 40 14.63 -47.22 49.31
C SER A 40 15.71 -48.29 49.26
N ILE A 41 16.08 -48.76 48.06
CA ILE A 41 17.11 -49.80 47.83
C ILE A 41 17.97 -49.52 46.60
N ASP A 42 19.22 -49.96 46.63
CA ASP A 42 20.28 -49.82 45.63
C ASP A 42 20.48 -48.39 45.11
N ASN A 43 20.20 -47.37 45.93
CA ASN A 43 20.44 -45.98 45.56
C ASN A 43 21.91 -45.61 45.80
N LYS A 44 22.49 -44.81 44.89
CA LYS A 44 23.87 -44.31 44.95
C LYS A 44 23.85 -42.79 45.06
N ILE A 45 24.11 -42.26 46.25
CA ILE A 45 23.89 -40.86 46.57
C ILE A 45 25.22 -40.21 46.95
N ASN A 46 25.81 -39.51 45.99
CA ASN A 46 27.00 -38.68 46.17
C ASN A 46 26.57 -37.21 46.21
N GLY A 47 26.28 -36.70 47.41
CA GLY A 47 25.72 -35.37 47.64
C GLY A 47 25.06 -35.24 49.02
N TYR A 48 24.66 -34.03 49.40
CA TYR A 48 24.21 -33.65 50.74
C TYR A 48 22.78 -33.09 50.71
N ASP A 49 22.07 -33.20 51.84
CA ASP A 49 20.73 -32.64 52.01
C ASP A 49 19.70 -33.07 50.94
N ASN A 50 19.86 -34.25 50.32
CA ASN A 50 18.92 -34.78 49.32
C ASN A 50 17.77 -35.56 49.97
N VAL A 51 16.62 -35.61 49.31
CA VAL A 51 15.47 -36.46 49.66
C VAL A 51 15.33 -37.56 48.63
N ILE A 52 15.54 -38.81 49.02
CA ILE A 52 15.56 -39.96 48.11
C ILE A 52 14.50 -40.99 48.50
N GLY A 53 13.67 -41.38 47.54
CA GLY A 53 12.66 -42.42 47.69
C GLY A 53 12.66 -43.38 46.51
N GLY A 54 12.54 -44.67 46.79
CA GLY A 54 12.44 -45.72 45.77
C GLY A 54 13.80 -46.35 45.44
N ARG A 55 14.01 -46.83 44.21
CA ARG A 55 15.04 -47.84 43.92
C ARG A 55 16.02 -47.43 42.86
N ASN A 56 17.28 -47.89 42.94
CA ASN A 56 18.27 -47.74 41.87
C ASN A 56 18.52 -46.28 41.43
N ASN A 57 18.21 -45.29 42.26
CA ASN A 57 18.41 -43.89 41.91
C ASN A 57 19.87 -43.49 42.11
N GLU A 58 20.34 -42.56 41.29
CA GLU A 58 21.71 -42.07 41.28
C GLU A 58 21.74 -40.55 41.43
N VAL A 59 22.53 -40.08 42.40
CA VAL A 59 22.93 -38.69 42.54
C VAL A 59 24.44 -38.68 42.43
N ASN A 60 25.01 -38.01 41.42
CA ASN A 60 26.45 -38.05 41.20
C ASN A 60 27.01 -36.76 40.58
N ASP A 61 28.28 -36.49 40.86
CA ASP A 61 29.12 -35.52 40.17
C ASP A 61 30.40 -36.21 39.64
N GLU A 62 30.32 -36.72 38.41
CA GLU A 62 31.45 -37.38 37.74
C GLU A 62 32.68 -36.47 37.60
N PHE A 63 32.50 -35.15 37.54
CA PHE A 63 33.62 -34.21 37.37
C PHE A 63 34.39 -34.02 38.66
N LEU A 64 33.70 -34.07 39.80
CA LEU A 64 34.34 -34.07 41.10
C LEU A 64 35.25 -35.31 41.26
N ASP A 65 34.79 -36.49 40.86
CA ASP A 65 35.60 -37.71 40.92
C ASP A 65 36.85 -37.62 40.01
N ILE A 66 36.70 -37.10 38.78
CA ILE A 66 37.84 -36.87 37.88
C ILE A 66 38.82 -35.84 38.47
N ALA A 67 38.31 -34.76 39.07
CA ALA A 67 39.14 -33.74 39.69
C ALA A 67 39.92 -34.30 40.87
N ILE A 68 39.30 -35.12 41.73
CA ILE A 68 39.94 -35.77 42.89
C ILE A 68 41.02 -36.75 42.43
N ALA A 69 40.74 -37.59 41.43
CA ALA A 69 41.71 -38.52 40.85
C ALA A 69 42.96 -37.81 40.27
N ASN A 70 42.83 -36.52 39.94
CA ASN A 70 43.88 -35.69 39.38
C ASN A 70 44.31 -34.54 40.30
N LYS A 71 44.04 -34.62 41.61
CA LYS A 71 44.26 -33.54 42.60
C LYS A 71 45.70 -33.02 42.71
N ASP A 72 46.67 -33.78 42.21
CA ASP A 72 48.10 -33.39 42.18
C ASP A 72 48.50 -32.57 40.93
N LYS A 73 47.60 -32.46 39.95
CA LYS A 73 47.83 -31.70 38.70
C LYS A 73 47.38 -30.24 38.85
N SER A 74 47.78 -29.40 37.89
CA SER A 74 47.30 -28.01 37.80
C SER A 74 45.83 -27.93 37.39
N GLU A 75 45.19 -26.78 37.65
CA GLU A 75 43.79 -26.53 37.29
C GLU A 75 43.52 -26.77 35.79
N ALA A 76 44.42 -26.31 34.92
CA ALA A 76 44.30 -26.47 33.48
C ALA A 76 44.42 -27.94 33.03
N GLU A 77 45.29 -28.71 33.67
CA GLU A 77 45.44 -30.15 33.40
C GLU A 77 44.21 -30.93 33.84
N ILE A 78 43.64 -30.61 35.02
CA ILE A 78 42.39 -31.24 35.49
C ILE A 78 41.25 -30.94 34.51
N LYS A 79 41.06 -29.68 34.11
CA LYS A 79 40.07 -29.31 33.08
C LYS A 79 40.26 -30.09 31.79
N LYS A 80 41.51 -30.33 31.39
CA LYS A 80 41.82 -31.12 30.19
C LYS A 80 41.44 -32.59 30.36
N GLU A 81 41.65 -33.20 31.52
CA GLU A 81 41.20 -34.58 31.77
C GLU A 81 39.68 -34.69 31.76
N ILE A 82 38.96 -33.74 32.38
CA ILE A 82 37.49 -33.71 32.33
C ILE A 82 37.01 -33.53 30.88
N SER A 83 37.65 -32.63 30.12
CA SER A 83 37.34 -32.41 28.70
C SER A 83 37.56 -33.66 27.85
N LYS A 84 38.57 -34.48 28.14
CA LYS A 84 38.79 -35.74 27.41
C LYS A 84 37.65 -36.73 27.62
N GLU A 85 37.19 -36.89 28.86
CA GLU A 85 36.06 -37.79 29.15
C GLU A 85 34.77 -37.32 28.47
N LEU A 86 34.48 -36.01 28.53
CA LEU A 86 33.35 -35.44 27.79
C LEU A 86 33.53 -35.53 26.27
N GLY A 87 34.76 -35.38 25.79
CA GLY A 87 35.08 -35.49 24.38
C GLY A 87 34.69 -36.85 23.80
N LYS A 88 34.83 -37.93 24.58
CA LYS A 88 34.33 -39.26 24.19
C LYS A 88 32.81 -39.27 23.99
N LYS A 89 32.06 -38.60 24.88
CA LYS A 89 30.58 -38.48 24.79
C LYS A 89 30.19 -37.69 23.54
N TYR A 90 30.81 -36.53 23.31
CA TYR A 90 30.42 -35.59 22.25
C TYR A 90 31.09 -35.80 20.89
N LYS A 91 32.01 -36.77 20.75
CA LYS A 91 32.72 -37.04 19.49
C LYS A 91 31.79 -37.20 18.29
N LYS A 92 30.75 -38.03 18.42
CA LYS A 92 29.76 -38.24 17.35
C LYS A 92 29.01 -36.97 16.99
N VAL A 93 28.69 -36.12 17.98
CA VAL A 93 28.03 -34.83 17.75
C VAL A 93 28.94 -33.91 16.96
N LEU A 94 30.22 -33.80 17.35
CA LEU A 94 31.23 -33.03 16.64
C LEU A 94 31.33 -33.46 15.17
N ASP A 95 31.39 -34.77 14.91
CA ASP A 95 31.47 -35.31 13.54
C ASP A 95 30.26 -34.88 12.70
N ILE A 96 29.05 -34.90 13.26
CA ILE A 96 27.81 -34.45 12.59
C ILE A 96 27.86 -32.94 12.31
N VAL A 97 28.30 -32.14 13.28
CA VAL A 97 28.42 -30.68 13.15
C VAL A 97 29.41 -30.33 12.04
N LYS A 98 30.59 -30.94 12.03
CA LYS A 98 31.62 -30.76 10.98
C LYS A 98 31.09 -31.19 9.60
N ALA A 99 30.39 -32.32 9.51
CA ALA A 99 29.83 -32.80 8.25
C ALA A 99 28.79 -31.82 7.66
N ASN A 100 27.99 -31.16 8.52
CA ASN A 100 27.02 -30.16 8.10
C ASN A 100 27.68 -28.83 7.68
N GLU A 101 28.73 -28.39 8.38
CA GLU A 101 29.51 -27.23 7.94
C GLU A 101 30.12 -27.44 6.54
N ASN A 102 30.58 -28.67 6.25
CA ASN A 102 31.18 -29.06 4.98
C ASN A 102 30.18 -29.21 3.81
N LYS A 103 28.87 -29.23 4.06
CA LYS A 103 27.84 -29.24 2.99
C LYS A 103 27.73 -27.91 2.24
N LYS A 104 28.41 -26.86 2.70
CA LYS A 104 28.64 -25.65 1.91
C LYS A 104 29.65 -25.92 0.80
N TYR A 105 29.17 -26.49 -0.30
CA TYR A 105 29.54 -26.24 -1.71
C TYR A 105 29.22 -27.48 -2.55
N ASN A 106 28.02 -27.52 -3.12
CA ASN A 106 27.80 -28.25 -4.37
C ASN A 106 27.38 -27.23 -5.43
N LYS A 107 28.27 -26.90 -6.37
CA LYS A 107 28.01 -25.96 -7.48
C LYS A 107 26.87 -26.40 -8.43
N ASN A 108 26.30 -27.58 -8.19
CA ASN A 108 25.37 -28.26 -9.09
C ASN A 108 23.95 -28.40 -8.54
N ASP A 109 23.68 -28.05 -7.29
CA ASP A 109 22.31 -28.08 -6.76
C ASP A 109 21.52 -26.88 -7.27
N LYS A 110 20.45 -27.19 -8.00
CA LYS A 110 19.50 -26.21 -8.53
C LYS A 110 18.38 -26.01 -7.52
N THR A 111 17.92 -24.78 -7.35
CA THR A 111 16.66 -24.50 -6.65
C THR A 111 15.48 -25.16 -7.39
N PRO A 112 14.30 -25.36 -6.76
CA PRO A 112 13.11 -25.94 -7.40
C PRO A 112 12.68 -25.24 -8.70
N ASP A 113 13.08 -23.99 -8.89
CA ASP A 113 12.88 -23.13 -10.07
C ASP A 113 14.08 -23.12 -11.05
N GLY A 114 15.08 -23.98 -10.85
CA GLY A 114 16.15 -24.24 -11.82
C GLY A 114 17.28 -23.20 -11.87
N LYS A 115 17.33 -22.26 -10.91
CA LYS A 115 18.36 -21.23 -10.85
C LYS A 115 19.60 -21.71 -10.09
N LYS A 116 20.77 -21.18 -10.48
CA LYS A 116 22.01 -21.33 -9.69
C LYS A 116 21.85 -20.48 -8.42
N PRO A 117 22.15 -21.01 -7.22
CA PRO A 117 22.11 -20.21 -6.01
C PRO A 117 23.12 -19.05 -6.12
N GLU A 118 22.66 -17.83 -5.84
CA GLU A 118 23.55 -16.69 -5.69
C GLU A 118 24.48 -16.91 -4.48
N LYS A 119 25.63 -16.23 -4.48
CA LYS A 119 26.85 -16.59 -3.73
C LYS A 119 26.75 -16.61 -2.18
N ASN A 120 25.55 -16.53 -1.58
CA ASN A 120 25.37 -16.33 -0.13
C ASN A 120 24.30 -17.19 0.57
N GLU A 121 23.63 -18.15 -0.06
CA GLU A 121 22.23 -18.41 0.34
C GLU A 121 21.82 -19.68 1.09
N ILE A 122 22.72 -20.44 1.75
CA ILE A 122 22.30 -21.27 2.90
C ILE A 122 23.43 -21.28 3.94
N LYS A 123 23.39 -20.36 4.90
CA LYS A 123 24.04 -20.62 6.19
C LYS A 123 23.09 -21.55 6.94
N GLU A 124 23.42 -22.82 7.07
CA GLU A 124 22.64 -23.69 7.96
C GLU A 124 22.56 -23.03 9.35
N THR A 125 21.34 -22.72 9.75
CA THR A 125 21.03 -22.12 11.05
C THR A 125 21.37 -23.11 12.15
N ASP A 126 21.58 -22.65 13.39
CA ASP A 126 21.87 -23.55 14.50
C ASP A 126 20.72 -24.57 14.68
N ALA A 127 19.48 -24.13 14.47
CA ALA A 127 18.29 -24.99 14.49
C ALA A 127 18.33 -26.12 13.43
N GLU A 128 18.85 -25.87 12.23
CA GLU A 128 18.99 -26.90 11.20
C GLU A 128 20.05 -27.93 11.55
N ILE A 129 21.17 -27.49 12.16
CA ILE A 129 22.21 -28.40 12.63
C ILE A 129 21.68 -29.27 13.77
N LEU A 130 20.93 -28.70 14.72
CA LEU A 130 20.28 -29.46 15.80
C LEU A 130 19.33 -30.52 15.26
N LYS A 131 18.53 -30.17 14.24
CA LYS A 131 17.65 -31.12 13.55
C LYS A 131 18.43 -32.23 12.83
N SER A 132 19.59 -31.91 12.26
CA SER A 132 20.47 -32.90 11.63
C SER A 132 21.04 -33.88 12.67
N ILE A 133 21.42 -33.39 13.86
CA ILE A 133 21.86 -34.22 14.98
C ILE A 133 20.74 -35.17 15.40
N GLU A 134 19.52 -34.67 15.60
CA GLU A 134 18.36 -35.49 15.98
C GLU A 134 18.02 -36.53 14.90
N ARG A 135 18.06 -36.15 13.63
CA ARG A 135 17.81 -37.07 12.51
C ARG A 135 18.85 -38.19 12.42
N THR A 136 20.10 -37.88 12.73
CA THR A 136 21.22 -38.82 12.58
C THR A 136 21.34 -39.75 13.78
N LEU A 137 21.23 -39.21 15.00
CA LEU A 137 21.35 -39.99 16.23
C LEU A 137 20.02 -40.65 16.64
N GLY A 138 18.91 -40.09 16.17
CA GLY A 138 17.57 -40.39 16.65
C GLY A 138 17.20 -39.52 17.87
N PRO A 139 15.89 -39.25 18.08
CA PRO A 139 15.40 -38.32 19.09
C PRO A 139 15.79 -38.71 20.52
N ASN A 140 15.79 -40.01 20.82
CA ASN A 140 16.10 -40.51 22.16
C ASN A 140 17.59 -40.42 22.50
N GLU A 141 18.45 -40.57 21.49
CA GLU A 141 19.90 -40.46 21.68
C GLU A 141 20.32 -38.99 21.74
N ALA A 142 19.78 -38.16 20.84
CA ALA A 142 20.01 -36.72 20.86
C ALA A 142 19.62 -36.08 22.20
N ALA A 143 18.51 -36.54 22.82
CA ALA A 143 18.05 -36.07 24.12
C ALA A 143 18.99 -36.38 25.32
N LYS A 144 20.06 -37.17 25.12
CA LYS A 144 21.06 -37.45 26.16
C LYS A 144 22.17 -36.41 26.26
N TYR A 145 22.22 -35.50 25.30
CA TYR A 145 23.25 -34.46 25.21
C TYR A 145 22.74 -33.14 25.78
N ASP A 146 23.65 -32.37 26.35
CA ASP A 146 23.45 -30.99 26.75
C ASP A 146 23.59 -30.09 25.52
N PHE A 147 22.50 -29.39 25.16
CA PHE A 147 22.46 -28.59 23.94
C PHE A 147 23.22 -27.28 24.06
N GLU A 148 23.53 -26.79 25.27
CA GLU A 148 24.44 -25.66 25.46
C GLU A 148 25.84 -26.00 24.95
N ILE A 149 26.30 -27.21 25.28
CA ILE A 149 27.57 -27.75 24.77
C ILE A 149 27.50 -27.94 23.26
N ILE A 150 26.40 -28.47 22.72
CA ILE A 150 26.24 -28.61 21.26
C ILE A 150 26.34 -27.23 20.58
N ASN A 151 25.69 -26.21 21.13
CA ASN A 151 25.76 -24.85 20.60
C ASN A 151 27.19 -24.29 20.66
N ASN A 152 27.93 -24.55 21.74
CA ASN A 152 29.35 -24.18 21.84
C ASN A 152 30.22 -24.92 20.82
N ILE A 153 29.95 -26.21 20.57
CA ILE A 153 30.62 -26.98 19.51
C ILE A 153 30.33 -26.36 18.14
N ILE A 154 29.06 -26.06 17.83
CA ILE A 154 28.64 -25.43 16.58
C ILE A 154 29.37 -24.08 16.39
N LYS A 155 29.40 -23.25 17.44
CA LYS A 155 30.11 -21.97 17.43
C LYS A 155 31.60 -22.14 17.15
N ASN A 156 32.27 -23.03 17.87
CA ASN A 156 33.72 -23.26 17.73
C ASN A 156 34.09 -23.78 16.34
N VAL A 157 33.28 -24.68 15.77
CA VAL A 157 33.44 -25.17 14.40
C VAL A 157 33.23 -24.04 13.39
N LYS A 158 32.16 -23.25 13.51
CA LYS A 158 31.87 -22.11 12.62
C LYS A 158 32.94 -21.01 12.67
N GLU A 159 33.59 -20.78 13.81
CA GLU A 159 34.64 -19.77 13.95
C GLU A 159 35.95 -20.14 13.24
N ARG A 160 36.19 -21.42 12.93
CA ARG A 160 37.38 -21.93 12.21
C ARG A 160 38.74 -21.55 12.81
N LYS A 161 38.78 -21.19 14.09
CA LYS A 161 40.03 -20.87 14.80
C LYS A 161 40.74 -22.09 15.37
N LEU A 162 40.05 -23.22 15.45
CA LEU A 162 40.52 -24.47 16.05
C LEU A 162 40.42 -25.59 15.00
N THR A 163 41.47 -26.39 14.84
CA THR A 163 41.53 -27.48 13.86
C THR A 163 41.41 -28.85 14.51
N GLU A 164 42.03 -29.03 15.67
CA GLU A 164 42.03 -30.28 16.42
C GLU A 164 40.69 -30.50 17.15
N ASP A 165 40.17 -31.73 17.09
CA ASP A 165 38.90 -32.09 17.73
C ASP A 165 38.93 -31.89 19.24
N ASP A 166 40.05 -32.25 19.87
CA ASP A 166 40.24 -32.11 21.30
C ASP A 166 40.20 -30.64 21.73
N ASP A 167 40.75 -29.73 20.92
CA ASP A 167 40.74 -28.29 21.21
C ASP A 167 39.34 -27.69 21.01
N ILE A 168 38.62 -28.11 19.95
CA ILE A 168 37.24 -27.68 19.69
C ILE A 168 36.33 -28.09 20.85
N LEU A 169 36.46 -29.34 21.32
CA LEU A 169 35.68 -29.88 22.42
C LEU A 169 36.08 -29.25 23.75
N TYR A 170 37.38 -29.17 24.06
CA TYR A 170 37.89 -28.48 25.25
C TYR A 170 37.32 -27.06 25.35
N LYS A 171 37.39 -26.29 24.26
CA LYS A 171 36.86 -24.91 24.21
C LYS A 171 35.34 -24.87 24.36
N ALA A 172 34.62 -25.91 23.92
CA ALA A 172 33.16 -25.98 24.06
C ALA A 172 32.72 -26.25 25.50
N PHE A 173 33.54 -26.96 26.27
CA PHE A 173 33.30 -27.25 27.68
C PHE A 173 33.88 -26.18 28.63
N ASP A 174 34.88 -25.40 28.21
CA ASP A 174 35.49 -24.31 29.01
C ASP A 174 34.70 -23.00 28.93
N SER A 175 33.40 -23.06 28.61
CA SER A 175 32.49 -21.92 28.72
C SER A 175 32.28 -21.55 30.19
N ASP A 176 32.05 -20.25 30.45
CA ASP A 176 31.86 -19.74 31.82
C ASP A 176 30.76 -20.51 32.55
N GLY A 177 31.15 -21.29 33.56
CA GLY A 177 30.26 -21.97 34.50
C GLY A 177 30.07 -23.47 34.31
N TYR A 178 30.56 -24.08 33.21
CA TYR A 178 30.43 -25.53 33.04
C TYR A 178 31.44 -26.31 33.91
N TYR A 179 32.70 -25.85 33.94
CA TYR A 179 33.66 -26.27 34.96
C TYR A 179 33.53 -25.38 36.19
N ASN A 180 33.24 -25.96 37.34
CA ASN A 180 33.40 -25.22 38.58
C ASN A 180 34.89 -25.12 38.94
N ARG A 181 35.49 -24.05 38.44
CA ARG A 181 36.89 -23.69 38.69
C ARG A 181 37.23 -23.68 40.18
N ASP A 182 36.29 -23.23 40.97
CA ASP A 182 36.47 -23.05 42.40
C ASP A 182 36.45 -24.42 43.11
N VAL A 183 35.62 -25.39 42.67
CA VAL A 183 35.69 -26.81 43.09
C VAL A 183 37.07 -27.38 42.78
N ILE A 184 37.57 -27.19 41.54
CA ILE A 184 38.89 -27.69 41.13
C ILE A 184 39.99 -27.11 42.03
N LYS A 185 39.98 -25.79 42.28
CA LYS A 185 40.93 -25.15 43.20
C LYS A 185 40.84 -25.72 44.62
N LYS A 186 39.63 -26.00 45.10
CA LYS A 186 39.42 -26.57 46.43
C LYS A 186 39.99 -27.98 46.52
N VAL A 187 39.75 -28.82 45.51
CA VAL A 187 40.34 -30.16 45.39
C VAL A 187 41.87 -30.07 45.46
N ILE A 188 42.49 -29.21 44.65
CA ILE A 188 43.94 -29.00 44.64
C ILE A 188 44.46 -28.54 46.01
N SER A 189 43.75 -27.61 46.67
CA SER A 189 44.13 -27.10 48.01
C SER A 189 44.12 -28.18 49.09
N LYS A 190 43.42 -29.30 48.85
CA LYS A 190 43.26 -30.43 49.76
C LYS A 190 43.91 -31.70 49.24
N LYS A 191 44.83 -31.62 48.26
CA LYS A 191 45.46 -32.80 47.64
C LYS A 191 46.08 -33.81 48.61
N ASN A 192 46.55 -33.36 49.77
CA ASN A 192 47.14 -34.20 50.82
C ASN A 192 46.11 -34.96 51.69
N LYS A 193 44.81 -34.66 51.54
CA LYS A 193 43.74 -35.36 52.25
C LYS A 193 43.31 -36.62 51.49
N LYS A 194 42.63 -37.52 52.23
CA LYS A 194 41.92 -38.66 51.64
C LYS A 194 40.74 -38.16 50.80
N ASP A 195 40.40 -38.89 49.75
CA ASP A 195 39.37 -38.51 48.79
C ASP A 195 38.01 -38.25 49.45
N GLU A 196 37.62 -39.09 50.41
CA GLU A 196 36.40 -38.91 51.21
C GLU A 196 36.37 -37.60 52.01
N GLU A 197 37.51 -37.18 52.55
CA GLU A 197 37.60 -35.91 53.27
C GLU A 197 37.53 -34.71 52.30
N ILE A 198 38.02 -34.87 51.07
CA ILE A 198 37.92 -33.84 50.03
C ILE A 198 36.46 -33.67 49.62
N LYS A 199 35.75 -34.77 49.34
CA LYS A 199 34.30 -34.76 49.03
C LYS A 199 33.50 -34.08 50.14
N LYS A 200 33.78 -34.41 51.41
CA LYS A 200 33.11 -33.82 52.57
C LYS A 200 33.40 -32.33 52.77
N ASP A 201 34.66 -31.91 52.61
CA ASP A 201 35.05 -30.50 52.68
C ASP A 201 34.41 -29.66 51.57
N ILE A 202 34.18 -30.26 50.39
CA ILE A 202 33.58 -29.58 49.25
C ILE A 202 32.09 -29.35 49.48
N ALA A 203 31.36 -30.37 49.90
CA ALA A 203 29.92 -30.25 50.05
C ALA A 203 29.45 -29.48 51.29
N THR A 204 30.29 -29.34 52.31
CA THR A 204 30.00 -28.47 53.48
C THR A 204 30.33 -26.99 53.24
N SER A 205 30.87 -26.66 52.06
CA SER A 205 31.21 -25.30 51.68
C SER A 205 29.98 -24.54 51.19
N SER A 206 29.74 -23.34 51.71
CA SER A 206 28.69 -22.44 51.20
C SER A 206 28.89 -21.99 49.75
N LEU A 207 30.03 -22.32 49.14
CA LEU A 207 30.42 -21.96 47.78
C LEU A 207 30.23 -23.10 46.75
N TYR A 208 29.97 -24.35 47.18
CA TYR A 208 29.91 -25.52 46.30
C TYR A 208 28.78 -26.47 46.71
N ARG A 209 27.78 -26.64 45.85
CA ARG A 209 26.59 -27.45 46.14
C ARG A 209 26.17 -28.34 44.97
N TYR A 210 27.14 -28.91 44.25
CA TYR A 210 26.78 -29.90 43.24
C TYR A 210 26.22 -31.13 43.93
N SER A 211 25.14 -31.65 43.36
CA SER A 211 24.49 -32.87 43.84
C SER A 211 23.76 -32.72 45.18
N ASP A 212 23.44 -31.49 45.60
CA ASP A 212 22.78 -31.19 46.87
C ASP A 212 21.33 -30.72 46.72
N TYR A 213 20.54 -30.84 47.79
CA TYR A 213 19.16 -30.33 47.87
C TYR A 213 18.21 -30.89 46.80
N ASN A 214 18.50 -32.06 46.24
CA ASN A 214 17.65 -32.68 45.24
C ASN A 214 16.55 -33.53 45.89
N THR A 215 15.37 -33.57 45.29
CA THR A 215 14.28 -34.49 45.63
C THR A 215 14.13 -35.52 44.52
N ILE A 216 14.38 -36.79 44.81
CA ILE A 216 14.35 -37.89 43.84
C ILE A 216 13.42 -38.98 44.33
N LEU A 217 12.34 -39.23 43.58
CA LEU A 217 11.33 -40.21 43.93
C LEU A 217 11.02 -41.16 42.76
N GLY A 218 11.13 -42.46 43.01
CA GLY A 218 10.78 -43.51 42.05
C GLY A 218 11.93 -44.46 41.77
N GLU A 219 12.05 -44.93 40.54
CA GLU A 219 12.99 -46.00 40.20
C GLU A 219 13.94 -45.62 39.05
N SER A 220 15.23 -45.92 39.25
CA SER A 220 16.29 -45.71 38.27
C SER A 220 16.43 -44.27 37.78
N ASN A 221 16.07 -43.29 38.62
CA ASN A 221 16.22 -41.88 38.26
C ASN A 221 17.66 -41.42 38.47
N LYS A 222 18.07 -40.39 37.73
CA LYS A 222 19.42 -39.84 37.75
C LYS A 222 19.41 -38.34 37.97
N ALA A 223 20.30 -37.86 38.84
CA ALA A 223 20.54 -36.45 39.05
C ALA A 223 22.06 -36.22 39.00
N GLU A 224 22.53 -35.69 37.88
CA GLU A 224 23.96 -35.53 37.60
C GLU A 224 24.33 -34.04 37.67
N LYS A 225 25.31 -33.65 38.50
CA LYS A 225 25.72 -32.24 38.65
C LYS A 225 24.54 -31.29 38.89
N SER A 226 23.59 -31.73 39.72
CA SER A 226 22.31 -31.06 39.94
C SER A 226 22.24 -30.50 41.36
N GLU A 227 21.71 -29.30 41.50
CA GLU A 227 21.41 -28.70 42.81
C GLU A 227 19.94 -28.28 42.81
N ASN A 228 19.24 -28.35 43.94
CA ASN A 228 17.86 -27.86 44.11
C ASN A 228 16.87 -28.45 43.11
N SER A 229 17.11 -29.68 42.62
CA SER A 229 16.34 -30.27 41.53
C SER A 229 15.27 -31.25 42.01
N VAL A 230 14.24 -31.45 41.19
CA VAL A 230 13.15 -32.41 41.44
C VAL A 230 13.13 -33.45 40.33
N VAL A 231 13.24 -34.72 40.70
CA VAL A 231 13.22 -35.86 39.79
C VAL A 231 12.20 -36.87 40.27
N MET A 232 11.15 -37.13 39.49
CA MET A 232 10.11 -38.07 39.89
C MET A 232 9.69 -38.98 38.74
N GLY A 233 9.74 -40.30 38.93
CA GLY A 233 9.26 -41.26 37.93
C GLY A 233 10.12 -42.51 37.80
N TYR A 234 10.17 -43.03 36.57
CA TYR A 234 11.02 -44.17 36.19
C TYR A 234 11.97 -43.74 35.09
N LEU A 235 13.27 -43.91 35.30
CA LEU A 235 14.32 -43.47 34.36
C LEU A 235 14.24 -41.97 34.02
N ALA A 236 13.75 -41.14 34.94
CA ALA A 236 13.78 -39.69 34.82
C ALA A 236 15.16 -39.15 35.17
N GLU A 237 15.54 -38.03 34.56
CA GLU A 237 16.92 -37.58 34.57
C GLU A 237 17.04 -36.05 34.58
N VAL A 238 17.87 -35.54 35.46
CA VAL A 238 18.32 -34.14 35.44
C VAL A 238 19.84 -34.06 35.31
N GLU A 239 20.32 -33.04 34.62
CA GLU A 239 21.75 -32.72 34.51
C GLU A 239 21.98 -31.21 34.54
N ASN A 240 23.17 -30.76 34.95
CA ASN A 240 23.69 -29.41 34.74
C ASN A 240 22.79 -28.27 35.25
N SER A 241 22.20 -28.43 36.43
CA SER A 241 21.21 -27.48 36.97
C SER A 241 21.82 -26.18 37.52
N ASN A 242 23.13 -26.16 37.81
CA ASN A 242 23.94 -25.01 38.24
C ASN A 242 23.17 -23.96 39.07
N SER A 243 23.04 -24.24 40.38
CA SER A 243 22.34 -23.47 41.44
C SER A 243 20.84 -23.21 41.30
N HIS A 244 20.24 -23.33 40.12
CA HIS A 244 18.87 -22.87 39.86
C HIS A 244 17.80 -23.97 39.78
N GLY A 245 18.15 -25.24 39.99
CA GLY A 245 17.20 -26.37 40.06
C GLY A 245 16.54 -26.75 38.72
N ASN A 246 16.56 -28.04 38.39
CA ASN A 246 15.81 -28.59 37.27
C ASN A 246 14.61 -29.41 37.75
N VAL A 247 13.61 -29.60 36.89
CA VAL A 247 12.44 -30.45 37.19
C VAL A 247 12.27 -31.49 36.10
N ALA A 248 12.33 -32.78 36.44
CA ALA A 248 12.03 -33.88 35.54
C ALA A 248 10.99 -34.81 36.19
N ILE A 249 9.77 -34.85 35.64
CA ILE A 249 8.66 -35.64 36.20
C ILE A 249 8.04 -36.51 35.10
N GLY A 250 8.14 -37.82 35.22
CA GLY A 250 7.52 -38.81 34.33
C GLY A 250 8.48 -39.90 33.84
N PHE A 251 7.92 -40.97 33.27
CA PHE A 251 8.68 -42.06 32.65
C PHE A 251 9.62 -41.52 31.56
N TYR A 252 10.94 -41.64 31.72
CA TYR A 252 11.94 -41.09 30.80
C TYR A 252 11.90 -39.56 30.59
N ALA A 253 11.40 -38.79 31.56
CA ALA A 253 11.48 -37.33 31.47
C ALA A 253 12.94 -36.85 31.67
N ARG A 254 13.39 -35.86 30.89
CA ARG A 254 14.76 -35.32 30.94
C ARG A 254 14.79 -33.81 30.99
N ALA A 255 15.42 -33.25 32.04
CA ALA A 255 15.70 -31.82 32.14
C ALA A 255 17.21 -31.58 32.32
N LYS A 256 17.89 -31.26 31.22
CA LYS A 256 19.36 -31.28 31.09
C LYS A 256 20.03 -29.90 31.05
N GLY A 257 19.28 -28.84 30.80
CA GLY A 257 19.80 -27.47 30.81
C GLY A 257 19.55 -26.78 32.16
N ARG A 258 20.28 -25.70 32.44
CA ARG A 258 20.09 -24.91 33.67
C ARG A 258 18.66 -24.38 33.79
N SER A 259 18.00 -24.62 34.92
CA SER A 259 16.59 -24.22 35.15
C SER A 259 15.60 -24.84 34.16
N ALA A 260 15.89 -26.02 33.60
CA ALA A 260 15.01 -26.68 32.67
C ALA A 260 13.87 -27.42 33.39
N THR A 261 12.69 -27.48 32.76
CA THR A 261 11.51 -28.19 33.26
C THR A 261 10.99 -29.16 32.20
N ALA A 262 10.91 -30.44 32.53
CA ALA A 262 10.35 -31.50 31.70
C ALA A 262 9.31 -32.30 32.50
N VAL A 263 8.03 -32.18 32.14
CA VAL A 263 6.93 -32.86 32.82
C VAL A 263 6.08 -33.64 31.82
N GLY A 264 6.06 -34.96 31.96
CA GLY A 264 5.33 -35.89 31.11
C GLY A 264 6.21 -37.07 30.68
N PRO A 265 5.61 -38.22 30.31
CA PRO A 265 6.39 -39.34 29.83
C PRO A 265 7.19 -38.95 28.57
N ARG A 266 8.49 -39.19 28.60
CA ARG A 266 9.45 -38.84 27.52
C ARG A 266 9.52 -37.34 27.22
N ALA A 267 9.09 -36.45 28.12
CA ALA A 267 9.31 -35.01 27.98
C ALA A 267 10.81 -34.69 28.05
N VAL A 268 11.29 -33.75 27.22
CA VAL A 268 12.71 -33.44 27.09
C VAL A 268 12.89 -31.92 27.03
N ALA A 269 13.62 -31.35 27.99
CA ALA A 269 14.05 -29.96 28.02
C ALA A 269 15.56 -29.91 28.22
N VAL A 270 16.32 -29.54 27.20
CA VAL A 270 17.78 -29.79 27.17
C VAL A 270 18.65 -28.55 27.10
N ASN A 271 18.04 -27.37 27.10
CA ASN A 271 18.73 -26.09 27.10
C ASN A 271 18.29 -25.22 28.28
N LYS A 272 19.01 -24.14 28.54
CA LYS A 272 18.75 -23.22 29.64
C LYS A 272 17.33 -22.67 29.56
N LEU A 273 16.62 -22.67 30.69
CA LEU A 273 15.25 -22.16 30.85
C LEU A 273 14.21 -22.83 29.92
N ALA A 274 14.52 -23.98 29.33
CA ALA A 274 13.60 -24.69 28.45
C ALA A 274 12.47 -25.38 29.23
N VAL A 275 11.25 -25.37 28.69
CA VAL A 275 10.05 -25.92 29.34
C VAL A 275 9.29 -26.87 28.41
N ALA A 276 9.33 -28.17 28.71
CA ALA A 276 8.61 -29.21 27.98
C ALA A 276 7.51 -29.86 28.83
N LEU A 277 6.24 -29.67 28.47
CA LEU A 277 5.08 -30.19 29.19
C LEU A 277 4.19 -31.06 28.28
N GLY A 278 4.12 -32.36 28.55
CA GLY A 278 3.27 -33.33 27.84
C GLY A 278 4.02 -34.60 27.41
N TYR A 279 3.27 -35.58 26.93
CA TYR A 279 3.85 -36.81 26.38
C TYR A 279 4.80 -36.46 25.23
N ASN A 280 6.08 -36.81 25.36
CA ASN A 280 7.06 -36.68 24.29
C ASN A 280 7.24 -35.23 23.77
N ALA A 281 6.92 -34.22 24.60
CA ALA A 281 7.18 -32.81 24.33
C ALA A 281 8.70 -32.54 24.36
N ARG A 282 9.22 -31.71 23.45
CA ARG A 282 10.66 -31.47 23.28
C ARG A 282 10.98 -29.99 23.11
N SER A 283 11.69 -29.43 24.08
CA SER A 283 12.18 -28.05 24.06
C SER A 283 13.71 -28.07 23.96
N TYR A 284 14.21 -27.79 22.75
CA TYR A 284 15.63 -27.86 22.39
C TYR A 284 16.32 -26.50 22.38
N GLY A 285 15.59 -25.42 22.09
CA GLY A 285 16.14 -24.05 22.08
C GLY A 285 16.30 -23.48 23.49
N GLU A 286 17.24 -22.54 23.66
CA GLU A 286 17.34 -21.74 24.89
C GLU A 286 16.04 -20.94 25.11
N ASN A 287 15.55 -20.87 26.35
CA ASN A 287 14.29 -20.19 26.70
C ASN A 287 13.06 -20.69 25.92
N SER A 288 13.13 -21.87 25.31
CA SER A 288 12.03 -22.40 24.50
C SER A 288 10.96 -23.07 25.35
N THR A 289 9.71 -23.01 24.90
CA THR A 289 8.56 -23.63 25.55
C THR A 289 7.83 -24.56 24.59
N SER A 290 7.58 -25.81 25.00
CA SER A 290 6.80 -26.80 24.24
C SER A 290 5.73 -27.42 25.13
N ILE A 291 4.46 -27.17 24.83
CA ILE A 291 3.31 -27.65 25.62
C ILE A 291 2.36 -28.43 24.71
N GLY A 292 2.13 -29.70 25.01
CA GLY A 292 1.28 -30.60 24.24
C GLY A 292 1.99 -31.88 23.83
N ALA A 293 1.22 -32.92 23.49
CA ALA A 293 1.81 -34.21 23.10
C ALA A 293 2.60 -34.06 21.79
N ASN A 294 3.87 -34.46 21.79
CA ASN A 294 4.81 -34.29 20.68
C ASN A 294 5.03 -32.83 20.23
N ALA A 295 4.75 -31.82 21.06
CA ALA A 295 5.11 -30.43 20.76
C ALA A 295 6.65 -30.30 20.69
N MET A 296 7.18 -29.56 19.72
CA MET A 296 8.62 -29.41 19.50
C MET A 296 9.02 -27.95 19.27
N SER A 297 10.03 -27.48 20.01
CA SER A 297 10.58 -26.14 19.88
C SER A 297 12.10 -26.21 19.70
N TYR A 298 12.59 -25.99 18.47
CA TYR A 298 14.03 -26.01 18.14
C TYR A 298 14.71 -24.65 18.28
N GLY A 299 14.02 -23.57 17.88
CA GLY A 299 14.58 -22.22 17.90
C GLY A 299 14.72 -21.66 19.32
N ASN A 300 15.71 -20.79 19.53
CA ASN A 300 15.82 -20.05 20.78
C ASN A 300 14.61 -19.11 20.93
N TRP A 301 14.17 -18.88 22.18
CA TRP A 301 12.99 -18.09 22.53
C TRP A 301 11.68 -18.53 21.85
N SER A 302 11.63 -19.76 21.31
CA SER A 302 10.46 -20.24 20.58
C SER A 302 9.38 -20.84 21.48
N THR A 303 8.13 -20.74 21.05
CA THR A 303 6.97 -21.28 21.78
C THR A 303 6.11 -22.16 20.89
N ALA A 304 5.96 -23.44 21.24
CA ALA A 304 5.10 -24.41 20.56
C ALA A 304 4.01 -24.90 21.53
N LEU A 305 2.77 -24.45 21.31
CA LEU A 305 1.62 -24.81 22.14
C LEU A 305 0.57 -25.54 21.29
N GLY A 306 0.40 -26.83 21.55
CA GLY A 306 -0.53 -27.71 20.87
C GLY A 306 0.09 -29.07 20.56
N SER A 307 -0.73 -30.12 20.54
CA SER A 307 -0.21 -31.45 20.17
C SER A 307 0.32 -31.43 18.73
N ASN A 308 1.51 -32.00 18.53
CA ASN A 308 2.28 -31.98 17.28
C ASN A 308 2.64 -30.56 16.76
N SER A 309 2.49 -29.49 17.54
CA SER A 309 2.97 -28.17 17.12
C SER A 309 4.50 -28.15 17.00
N LYS A 310 5.05 -27.41 16.05
CA LYS A 310 6.49 -27.37 15.78
C LYS A 310 6.98 -25.96 15.49
N VAL A 311 7.99 -25.50 16.21
CA VAL A 311 8.72 -24.28 15.86
C VAL A 311 10.17 -24.62 15.55
N ILE A 312 10.62 -24.26 14.35
CA ILE A 312 12.00 -24.46 13.92
C ILE A 312 12.82 -23.17 14.10
N ALA A 313 12.24 -22.03 13.76
CA ALA A 313 12.93 -20.75 13.76
C ALA A 313 13.02 -20.08 15.15
N GLU A 314 14.01 -19.21 15.29
CA GLU A 314 14.20 -18.35 16.46
C GLU A 314 13.04 -17.38 16.64
N GLU A 315 12.65 -17.14 17.89
CA GLU A 315 11.52 -16.27 18.28
C GLU A 315 10.17 -16.63 17.61
N GLY A 316 10.05 -17.84 17.06
CA GLY A 316 8.83 -18.32 16.43
C GLY A 316 7.77 -18.75 17.46
N THR A 317 6.49 -18.54 17.14
CA THR A 317 5.37 -18.93 18.01
C THR A 317 4.32 -19.74 17.25
N ALA A 318 4.17 -21.02 17.58
CA ALA A 318 3.13 -21.90 17.05
C ALA A 318 2.04 -22.16 18.09
N LEU A 319 0.79 -21.82 17.78
CA LEU A 319 -0.37 -21.96 18.67
C LEU A 319 -1.47 -22.78 17.98
N GLY A 320 -1.51 -24.08 18.21
CA GLY A 320 -2.54 -24.99 17.68
C GLY A 320 -2.02 -26.39 17.35
N TYR A 321 -2.95 -27.34 17.23
CA TYR A 321 -2.62 -28.72 16.81
C TYR A 321 -1.91 -28.73 15.45
N GLY A 322 -0.69 -29.27 15.39
CA GLY A 322 0.09 -29.32 14.15
C GLY A 322 0.42 -27.96 13.53
N ALA A 323 0.37 -26.86 14.30
CA ALA A 323 0.84 -25.56 13.82
C ALA A 323 2.37 -25.59 13.64
N GLU A 324 2.87 -25.02 12.54
CA GLU A 324 4.29 -25.05 12.20
C GLU A 324 4.87 -23.66 11.89
N VAL A 325 6.04 -23.34 12.45
CA VAL A 325 6.77 -22.09 12.19
C VAL A 325 8.18 -22.35 11.67
N PHE A 326 8.51 -21.73 10.54
CA PHE A 326 9.80 -21.82 9.85
C PHE A 326 10.50 -20.47 9.69
N GLY A 327 9.77 -19.35 9.79
CA GLY A 327 10.36 -18.02 9.70
C GLY A 327 10.69 -17.45 11.08
N GLU A 328 11.82 -16.76 11.19
CA GLU A 328 12.18 -16.02 12.42
C GLU A 328 11.10 -14.99 12.76
N HIS A 329 10.86 -14.77 14.06
CA HIS A 329 9.84 -13.87 14.59
C HIS A 329 8.40 -14.13 14.09
N SER A 330 8.15 -15.28 13.45
CA SER A 330 6.87 -15.57 12.81
C SER A 330 5.90 -16.26 13.77
N VAL A 331 4.60 -16.11 13.52
CA VAL A 331 3.53 -16.66 14.36
C VAL A 331 2.58 -17.51 13.52
N ALA A 332 2.38 -18.78 13.88
CA ALA A 332 1.35 -19.63 13.31
C ALA A 332 0.21 -19.80 14.31
N LEU A 333 -0.97 -19.27 13.99
CA LEU A 333 -2.15 -19.26 14.85
C LEU A 333 -3.25 -20.17 14.30
N GLY A 334 -3.65 -21.18 15.06
CA GLY A 334 -4.68 -22.16 14.73
C GLY A 334 -4.14 -23.52 14.27
N SER A 335 -5.01 -24.53 14.29
CA SER A 335 -4.66 -25.90 13.88
C SER A 335 -4.12 -25.92 12.45
N SER A 336 -2.99 -26.60 12.24
CA SER A 336 -2.38 -26.78 10.91
C SER A 336 -2.01 -25.48 10.19
N SER A 337 -1.92 -24.35 10.91
CA SER A 337 -1.40 -23.10 10.36
C SER A 337 0.10 -23.21 10.13
N LYS A 338 0.60 -22.57 9.07
CA LYS A 338 2.01 -22.58 8.71
C LYS A 338 2.53 -21.16 8.50
N ALA A 339 3.56 -20.77 9.24
CA ALA A 339 4.21 -19.46 9.10
C ALA A 339 5.64 -19.64 8.59
N GLY A 340 5.99 -18.94 7.52
CA GLY A 340 7.34 -18.87 6.98
C GLY A 340 7.91 -17.45 7.13
N GLU A 341 9.01 -17.16 6.48
CA GLU A 341 9.57 -15.80 6.45
C GLU A 341 8.62 -14.81 5.77
N ALA A 342 8.78 -13.54 6.13
CA ALA A 342 8.09 -12.47 5.42
C ALA A 342 8.59 -12.39 3.97
N SER A 343 7.65 -12.08 3.07
CA SER A 343 7.99 -11.86 1.66
C SER A 343 8.91 -10.66 1.51
N GLU A 344 10.06 -10.83 0.84
CA GLU A 344 10.92 -9.72 0.44
C GLU A 344 10.27 -8.81 -0.60
N LYS A 345 9.23 -9.30 -1.30
CA LYS A 345 8.48 -8.51 -2.27
C LYS A 345 7.62 -7.48 -1.56
N ASP A 346 7.64 -6.28 -2.12
CA ASP A 346 6.75 -5.19 -1.75
C ASP A 346 5.28 -5.63 -1.80
N GLY A 347 4.52 -5.17 -0.81
CA GLY A 347 3.06 -5.25 -0.84
C GLY A 347 2.44 -4.48 -2.01
N TYR A 348 1.11 -4.60 -2.13
CA TYR A 348 0.35 -3.91 -3.17
C TYR A 348 0.53 -2.40 -3.10
N ARG A 349 0.83 -1.78 -4.25
CA ARG A 349 1.03 -0.32 -4.38
C ARG A 349 -0.22 0.32 -4.99
N PRO A 350 -1.09 0.96 -4.20
CA PRO A 350 -2.34 1.52 -4.74
C PRO A 350 -2.08 2.64 -5.76
N TYR A 351 -1.14 3.55 -5.50
CA TYR A 351 -0.95 4.74 -6.34
C TYR A 351 -0.22 4.45 -7.65
N SER A 352 0.86 3.66 -7.66
CA SER A 352 1.56 3.33 -8.91
C SER A 352 0.80 2.33 -9.79
N ALA A 353 -0.24 1.66 -9.27
CA ALA A 353 -1.18 0.91 -10.09
C ALA A 353 -2.18 1.82 -10.84
N ILE A 354 -2.51 2.99 -10.27
CA ILE A 354 -3.47 3.95 -10.84
C ILE A 354 -2.78 4.92 -11.79
N ASP A 355 -1.61 5.43 -11.42
CA ASP A 355 -0.84 6.41 -12.20
C ASP A 355 0.65 6.04 -12.20
N GLY A 356 1.14 5.66 -13.38
CA GLY A 356 2.53 5.24 -13.59
C GLY A 356 3.58 6.29 -13.21
N LYS A 357 3.19 7.56 -13.04
CA LYS A 357 4.04 8.65 -12.55
C LYS A 357 4.67 8.36 -11.17
N TYR A 358 3.96 7.63 -10.32
CA TYR A 358 4.39 7.39 -8.94
C TYR A 358 5.34 6.21 -8.80
N LYS A 359 5.53 5.40 -9.85
CA LYS A 359 6.26 4.13 -9.77
C LYS A 359 7.78 4.34 -9.72
N GLY A 360 8.40 3.87 -8.64
CA GLY A 360 9.86 3.64 -8.60
C GLY A 360 10.73 4.90 -8.53
N ILE A 361 10.20 5.99 -7.98
CA ILE A 361 10.99 7.17 -7.63
C ILE A 361 11.83 6.82 -6.39
N THR A 362 13.16 6.79 -6.52
CA THR A 362 14.09 6.55 -5.41
C THR A 362 14.68 7.85 -4.88
N GLN A 363 15.30 7.81 -3.70
CA GLN A 363 16.00 8.97 -3.15
C GLN A 363 17.12 9.46 -4.08
N GLU A 364 17.83 8.54 -4.76
CA GLU A 364 18.87 8.87 -5.74
C GLU A 364 18.28 9.64 -6.93
N LYS A 365 17.12 9.20 -7.44
CA LYS A 365 16.46 9.86 -8.56
C LYS A 365 15.95 11.25 -8.19
N ILE A 366 15.52 11.45 -6.95
CA ILE A 366 15.16 12.79 -6.44
C ILE A 366 16.40 13.69 -6.38
N ARG A 367 17.56 13.17 -5.94
CA ARG A 367 18.83 13.93 -5.97
C ARG A 367 19.21 14.32 -7.39
N GLU A 368 19.08 13.42 -8.35
CA GLU A 368 19.32 13.73 -9.77
C GLU A 368 18.37 14.81 -10.31
N ILE A 369 17.07 14.72 -10.01
CA ILE A 369 16.07 15.72 -10.41
C ILE A 369 16.40 17.07 -9.77
N ALA A 370 16.82 17.09 -8.50
CA ALA A 370 17.22 18.32 -7.83
C ALA A 370 18.42 19.00 -8.51
N LEU A 371 19.38 18.21 -8.98
CA LEU A 371 20.58 18.69 -9.66
C LEU A 371 20.32 19.14 -11.12
N LYS A 372 19.47 18.41 -11.86
CA LYS A 372 19.22 18.64 -13.29
C LYS A 372 18.04 19.56 -13.58
N GLU A 373 16.98 19.46 -12.79
CA GLU A 373 15.67 20.09 -13.08
C GLU A 373 15.22 21.06 -11.97
N GLY A 374 15.99 21.19 -10.89
CA GLY A 374 15.79 22.17 -9.84
C GLY A 374 14.92 21.69 -8.66
N ARG A 375 14.86 22.53 -7.61
CA ARG A 375 14.24 22.18 -6.32
C ARG A 375 12.75 21.90 -6.39
N GLU A 376 11.99 22.61 -7.22
CA GLU A 376 10.53 22.44 -7.28
C GLU A 376 10.13 21.08 -7.86
N LYS A 377 10.76 20.66 -8.96
CA LYS A 377 10.55 19.30 -9.49
C LYS A 377 11.03 18.22 -8.54
N ALA A 378 12.09 18.47 -7.78
CA ALA A 378 12.53 17.54 -6.74
C ALA A 378 11.52 17.42 -5.59
N LYS A 379 10.85 18.50 -5.20
CA LYS A 379 9.73 18.45 -4.23
C LYS A 379 8.54 17.66 -4.78
N GLU A 380 8.18 17.86 -6.04
CA GLU A 380 7.12 17.07 -6.69
C GLU A 380 7.47 15.58 -6.71
N ALA A 381 8.70 15.24 -7.09
CA ALA A 381 9.20 13.87 -7.09
C ALA A 381 9.24 13.28 -5.66
N PHE A 382 9.64 14.07 -4.66
CA PHE A 382 9.63 13.66 -3.26
C PHE A 382 8.21 13.39 -2.75
N ASN A 383 7.26 14.26 -3.05
CA ASN A 383 5.85 14.06 -2.71
C ASN A 383 5.29 12.81 -3.42
N ALA A 384 5.69 12.56 -4.66
CA ALA A 384 5.31 11.35 -5.39
C ALA A 384 5.92 10.08 -4.76
N MET A 385 7.19 10.11 -4.34
CA MET A 385 7.82 9.01 -3.61
C MET A 385 7.14 8.74 -2.27
N PHE A 386 6.77 9.79 -1.53
CA PHE A 386 6.07 9.64 -0.25
C PHE A 386 4.70 8.96 -0.44
N LYS A 387 3.98 9.31 -1.50
CA LYS A 387 2.69 8.70 -1.86
C LYS A 387 2.83 7.27 -2.41
N ASP A 388 3.96 6.89 -3.00
CA ASP A 388 4.23 5.51 -3.47
C ASP A 388 4.80 4.58 -2.38
N ARG A 389 4.85 5.04 -1.12
CA ARG A 389 5.45 4.25 -0.04
C ARG A 389 4.64 2.98 0.21
N VAL A 390 5.36 1.85 0.27
CA VAL A 390 4.81 0.54 0.63
C VAL A 390 5.29 0.19 2.02
N TRP A 391 4.36 -0.19 2.89
CA TRP A 391 4.70 -0.82 4.15
C TRP A 391 5.26 -2.21 3.87
N LYS A 392 6.53 -2.43 4.23
CA LYS A 392 7.18 -3.72 4.14
C LYS A 392 7.30 -4.31 5.53
N ALA A 393 7.07 -5.61 5.65
CA ALA A 393 7.34 -6.33 6.87
C ALA A 393 8.83 -6.23 7.21
N ASN A 394 9.13 -5.97 8.48
CA ASN A 394 10.47 -5.93 9.05
C ASN A 394 10.76 -7.13 9.97
N LEU A 395 9.75 -7.97 10.19
CA LEU A 395 9.77 -9.19 11.00
C LEU A 395 8.96 -10.27 10.28
N GLY A 396 8.91 -11.46 10.88
CA GLY A 396 8.16 -12.63 10.41
C GLY A 396 6.65 -12.42 10.22
N VAL A 397 5.99 -13.38 9.57
CA VAL A 397 4.55 -13.30 9.27
C VAL A 397 3.70 -13.82 10.43
N VAL A 398 2.51 -13.25 10.59
CA VAL A 398 1.42 -13.88 11.34
C VAL A 398 0.54 -14.64 10.37
N SER A 399 0.60 -15.98 10.42
CA SER A 399 -0.20 -16.87 9.60
C SER A 399 -1.34 -17.50 10.40
N ILE A 400 -2.57 -17.38 9.88
CA ILE A 400 -3.77 -17.97 10.47
C ILE A 400 -4.26 -19.22 9.72
N GLY A 401 -3.45 -19.77 8.83
CA GLY A 401 -3.81 -20.95 8.03
C GLY A 401 -2.66 -21.46 7.16
N ASP A 402 -3.00 -22.28 6.17
CA ASP A 402 -2.09 -22.75 5.13
C ASP A 402 -2.92 -22.92 3.86
N PRO A 403 -2.56 -22.33 2.72
CA PRO A 403 -3.36 -22.42 1.49
C PRO A 403 -3.61 -23.86 1.02
N ARG A 404 -2.83 -24.83 1.47
CA ARG A 404 -3.01 -26.27 1.17
C ARG A 404 -4.02 -26.96 2.08
N TYR A 405 -4.19 -26.49 3.31
CA TYR A 405 -5.06 -27.12 4.32
C TYR A 405 -6.32 -26.30 4.61
N GLY A 406 -6.30 -25.00 4.36
CA GLY A 406 -7.42 -24.10 4.55
C GLY A 406 -7.01 -22.69 4.98
N THR A 407 -7.85 -21.73 4.63
CA THR A 407 -7.77 -20.36 5.13
C THR A 407 -8.83 -20.12 6.22
N ARG A 408 -8.61 -19.12 7.07
CA ARG A 408 -9.56 -18.73 8.12
C ARG A 408 -10.02 -17.29 7.93
N GLN A 409 -11.25 -17.03 8.32
CA GLN A 409 -11.73 -15.65 8.49
C GLN A 409 -11.21 -15.09 9.81
N ILE A 410 -10.83 -13.81 9.80
CA ILE A 410 -10.64 -13.01 11.02
C ILE A 410 -11.95 -12.24 11.23
N THR A 411 -12.63 -12.49 12.33
CA THR A 411 -13.93 -11.86 12.65
C THR A 411 -13.78 -10.85 13.77
N ASN A 412 -14.77 -9.97 13.96
CA ASN A 412 -14.77 -8.90 14.97
C ASN A 412 -13.59 -7.91 14.85
N VAL A 413 -13.13 -7.66 13.62
CA VAL A 413 -12.09 -6.66 13.32
C VAL A 413 -12.74 -5.27 13.28
N ALA A 414 -12.35 -4.40 14.22
CA ALA A 414 -12.76 -3.00 14.24
C ALA A 414 -12.28 -2.28 12.96
N ALA A 415 -12.90 -1.14 12.62
CA ALA A 415 -12.45 -0.35 11.48
C ALA A 415 -11.03 0.18 11.75
N GLY A 416 -10.11 -0.06 10.83
CA GLY A 416 -8.74 0.44 10.92
C GLY A 416 -8.70 1.97 10.83
N TYR A 417 -7.82 2.59 11.61
CA TYR A 417 -7.64 4.04 11.66
C TYR A 417 -6.28 4.47 11.09
N TYR A 418 -5.21 3.75 11.44
CA TYR A 418 -3.86 3.98 10.92
C TYR A 418 -3.60 3.19 9.63
N ASP A 419 -2.62 3.61 8.84
CA ASP A 419 -2.25 2.97 7.57
C ASP A 419 -1.84 1.49 7.70
N THR A 420 -1.44 1.07 8.90
CA THR A 420 -0.99 -0.30 9.21
C THR A 420 -2.07 -1.16 9.88
N ASP A 421 -3.25 -0.61 10.11
CA ASP A 421 -4.37 -1.36 10.68
C ASP A 421 -5.00 -2.27 9.61
N ALA A 422 -5.54 -3.41 10.04
CA ALA A 422 -6.31 -4.25 9.15
C ALA A 422 -7.62 -3.55 8.74
N VAL A 423 -7.93 -3.56 7.44
CA VAL A 423 -9.20 -3.05 6.90
C VAL A 423 -10.28 -4.11 7.05
N ASN A 424 -11.43 -3.74 7.61
CA ASN A 424 -12.57 -4.65 7.72
C ASN A 424 -13.53 -4.55 6.50
N VAL A 425 -14.48 -5.49 6.42
CA VAL A 425 -15.43 -5.55 5.28
C VAL A 425 -16.37 -4.33 5.23
N ALA A 426 -16.64 -3.66 6.35
CA ALA A 426 -17.51 -2.48 6.38
C ALA A 426 -16.86 -1.28 5.68
N GLN A 427 -15.57 -1.01 5.96
CA GLN A 427 -14.80 0.04 5.29
C GLN A 427 -14.73 -0.20 3.77
N LEU A 428 -14.53 -1.45 3.35
CA LEU A 428 -14.51 -1.78 1.92
C LEU A 428 -15.88 -1.61 1.25
N LYS A 429 -16.97 -1.97 1.95
CA LYS A 429 -18.35 -1.75 1.44
C LYS A 429 -18.68 -0.27 1.32
N GLU A 430 -18.26 0.55 2.28
CA GLU A 430 -18.43 2.00 2.22
C GLU A 430 -17.66 2.61 1.04
N LEU A 431 -16.40 2.22 0.84
CA LEU A 431 -15.62 2.62 -0.34
C LEU A 431 -16.30 2.19 -1.64
N LYS A 432 -16.81 0.95 -1.69
CA LYS A 432 -17.57 0.46 -2.86
C LYS A 432 -18.79 1.34 -3.13
N THR A 433 -19.56 1.68 -2.10
CA THR A 433 -20.71 2.61 -2.23
C THR A 433 -20.28 3.96 -2.74
N TYR A 434 -19.17 4.51 -2.24
CA TYR A 434 -18.63 5.78 -2.72
C TYR A 434 -18.24 5.70 -4.20
N VAL A 435 -17.51 4.66 -4.63
CA VAL A 435 -17.12 4.45 -6.04
C VAL A 435 -18.35 4.24 -6.93
N ASP A 436 -19.31 3.44 -6.47
CA ASP A 436 -20.56 3.21 -7.16
C ASP A 436 -21.39 4.50 -7.26
N ASN A 437 -21.35 5.41 -6.29
CA ASN A 437 -22.08 6.69 -6.37
C ASN A 437 -21.29 7.76 -7.14
N SER A 438 -19.97 7.67 -7.17
CA SER A 438 -19.09 8.63 -7.86
C SER A 438 -19.08 8.45 -9.38
N THR A 439 -19.56 7.32 -9.89
CA THR A 439 -19.77 7.13 -11.33
C THR A 439 -21.13 7.71 -11.71
N PRO A 440 -21.22 8.83 -12.45
CA PRO A 440 -22.50 9.47 -12.78
C PRO A 440 -23.39 8.59 -13.69
N PHE A 441 -22.82 7.52 -14.22
CA PHE A 441 -23.47 6.59 -15.11
C PHE A 441 -23.48 5.15 -14.54
N GLU A 442 -24.48 4.37 -14.90
CA GLU A 442 -24.51 2.92 -14.76
C GLU A 442 -24.83 2.25 -16.08
N TYR A 443 -24.41 0.99 -16.20
CA TYR A 443 -24.91 0.12 -17.25
C TYR A 443 -26.33 -0.31 -16.89
N ALA A 444 -27.21 -0.47 -17.88
CA ALA A 444 -28.53 -1.02 -17.69
C ALA A 444 -28.96 -1.83 -18.91
N THR A 445 -29.94 -2.72 -18.75
CA THR A 445 -30.63 -3.31 -19.90
C THR A 445 -31.49 -2.25 -20.60
N THR A 446 -31.92 -2.50 -21.83
CA THR A 446 -32.95 -1.67 -22.50
C THR A 446 -34.26 -1.55 -21.71
N LYS A 447 -34.52 -2.48 -20.79
CA LYS A 447 -35.67 -2.45 -19.87
C LYS A 447 -35.39 -1.69 -18.56
N GLY A 448 -34.22 -1.06 -18.44
CA GLY A 448 -33.84 -0.23 -17.30
C GLY A 448 -33.35 -0.99 -16.07
N GLU A 449 -33.05 -2.28 -16.16
CA GLU A 449 -32.46 -3.03 -15.03
C GLU A 449 -30.97 -2.71 -14.88
N SER A 450 -30.54 -2.24 -13.71
CA SER A 450 -29.15 -1.84 -13.47
C SER A 450 -28.18 -3.03 -13.54
N LEU A 451 -27.09 -2.80 -14.28
CA LEU A 451 -25.99 -3.72 -14.51
C LEU A 451 -24.67 -3.12 -13.99
N TYR A 452 -23.70 -3.97 -13.69
CA TYR A 452 -22.30 -3.59 -13.56
C TYR A 452 -21.44 -4.44 -14.51
N LYS A 453 -20.33 -3.88 -14.96
CA LYS A 453 -19.39 -4.56 -15.87
C LYS A 453 -18.25 -5.15 -15.06
N TYR A 454 -17.92 -6.41 -15.30
CA TYR A 454 -16.73 -7.07 -14.76
C TYR A 454 -16.02 -7.81 -15.90
N GLY A 455 -14.80 -7.36 -16.23
CA GLY A 455 -14.09 -7.80 -17.43
C GLY A 455 -14.87 -7.44 -18.72
N LYS A 456 -15.16 -8.45 -19.54
CA LYS A 456 -15.94 -8.30 -20.79
C LYS A 456 -17.43 -8.62 -20.63
N LYS A 457 -17.89 -8.93 -19.42
CA LYS A 457 -19.25 -9.39 -19.12
C LYS A 457 -20.01 -8.36 -18.28
N TYR A 458 -21.33 -8.42 -18.33
CA TYR A 458 -22.24 -7.59 -17.54
C TYR A 458 -23.02 -8.46 -16.55
N TYR A 459 -23.34 -7.93 -15.38
CA TYR A 459 -24.03 -8.64 -14.30
C TYR A 459 -25.11 -7.74 -13.70
N TYR A 460 -26.24 -8.33 -13.33
CA TYR A 460 -27.32 -7.62 -12.66
C TYR A 460 -26.91 -7.18 -11.25
N LYS A 461 -27.05 -5.88 -10.94
CA LYS A 461 -26.73 -5.36 -9.59
C LYS A 461 -27.59 -5.99 -8.48
N LYS A 462 -28.83 -6.40 -8.78
CA LYS A 462 -29.77 -6.90 -7.76
C LYS A 462 -29.40 -8.28 -7.21
N ASN A 463 -28.74 -9.12 -7.99
CA ASN A 463 -28.54 -10.54 -7.67
C ASN A 463 -27.19 -11.12 -8.15
N ASN A 464 -26.32 -10.30 -8.74
CA ASN A 464 -25.03 -10.70 -9.31
C ASN A 464 -25.10 -11.82 -10.35
N LYS A 465 -26.26 -12.09 -10.97
CA LYS A 465 -26.35 -13.02 -12.10
C LYS A 465 -25.78 -12.37 -13.36
N GLU A 466 -25.08 -13.17 -14.17
CA GLU A 466 -24.57 -12.73 -15.47
C GLU A 466 -25.74 -12.32 -16.38
N TYR A 467 -25.56 -11.23 -17.12
CA TYR A 467 -26.47 -10.81 -18.18
C TYR A 467 -26.11 -11.57 -19.46
N GLU A 468 -27.02 -12.45 -19.89
CA GLU A 468 -26.84 -13.30 -21.08
C GLU A 468 -27.33 -12.65 -22.39
N GLY A 469 -27.87 -11.43 -22.33
CA GLY A 469 -28.32 -10.70 -23.51
C GLY A 469 -27.16 -10.16 -24.35
N LYS A 470 -27.46 -9.63 -25.55
CA LYS A 470 -26.43 -9.11 -26.45
C LYS A 470 -25.77 -7.87 -25.82
N VAL A 471 -24.45 -7.76 -25.98
CA VAL A 471 -23.67 -6.61 -25.45
C VAL A 471 -24.19 -5.27 -26.00
N ASP A 472 -24.67 -5.27 -27.24
CA ASP A 472 -25.21 -4.08 -27.91
C ASP A 472 -26.56 -3.62 -27.33
N GLU A 473 -27.20 -4.44 -26.50
CA GLU A 473 -28.44 -4.10 -25.78
C GLU A 473 -28.17 -3.53 -24.37
N VAL A 474 -26.90 -3.37 -23.99
CA VAL A 474 -26.51 -2.71 -22.74
C VAL A 474 -26.41 -1.21 -22.99
N ILE A 475 -27.25 -0.44 -22.31
CA ILE A 475 -27.26 1.02 -22.36
C ILE A 475 -26.47 1.62 -21.19
N ILE A 476 -25.97 2.85 -21.37
CA ILE A 476 -25.35 3.64 -20.31
C ILE A 476 -26.38 4.69 -19.87
N LYS A 477 -26.83 4.61 -18.62
CA LYS A 477 -27.85 5.47 -18.04
C LYS A 477 -27.24 6.37 -16.96
N ALA A 478 -27.64 7.64 -16.91
CA ALA A 478 -27.29 8.52 -15.79
C ALA A 478 -27.99 8.04 -14.50
N LYS A 479 -27.25 7.92 -13.40
CA LYS A 479 -27.82 7.54 -12.09
C LYS A 479 -28.75 8.60 -11.54
N GLU A 480 -28.41 9.86 -11.79
CA GLU A 480 -29.18 11.05 -11.41
C GLU A 480 -29.31 11.96 -12.64
N PRO A 481 -30.50 12.06 -13.28
CA PRO A 481 -30.68 12.86 -14.50
C PRO A 481 -30.40 14.36 -14.29
N HIS A 482 -30.44 14.84 -13.04
CA HIS A 482 -30.26 16.23 -12.65
C HIS A 482 -28.79 16.70 -12.53
N LYS A 483 -27.79 15.80 -12.55
CA LYS A 483 -26.36 16.19 -12.52
C LYS A 483 -25.73 16.37 -13.91
N LEU A 484 -26.48 16.07 -14.99
CA LEU A 484 -25.97 16.16 -16.35
C LEU A 484 -25.82 17.61 -16.86
N SER A 485 -26.49 18.58 -16.22
CA SER A 485 -26.37 20.01 -16.54
C SER A 485 -24.93 20.54 -16.43
N ASN A 486 -24.10 19.90 -15.61
CA ASN A 486 -22.72 20.34 -15.34
C ASN A 486 -21.70 19.79 -16.37
N ILE A 487 -22.12 18.94 -17.32
CA ILE A 487 -21.21 18.39 -18.35
C ILE A 487 -21.04 19.38 -19.52
N LYS A 488 -21.95 20.32 -19.71
CA LYS A 488 -21.81 21.35 -20.77
C LYS A 488 -20.70 22.36 -20.47
N SER A 489 -20.23 22.49 -19.24
CA SER A 489 -19.10 23.38 -18.90
C SER A 489 -17.72 22.71 -19.05
N SER A 490 -17.64 21.39 -19.24
CA SER A 490 -16.37 20.66 -19.30
C SER A 490 -15.95 20.21 -20.70
N LEU A 491 -16.79 20.44 -21.71
CA LEU A 491 -16.44 20.29 -23.13
C LEU A 491 -16.12 21.68 -23.67
N GLY A 492 -14.91 22.14 -23.37
CA GLY A 492 -14.48 23.51 -23.62
C GLY A 492 -14.58 23.95 -25.07
N ASP A 493 -15.47 24.90 -25.32
CA ASP A 493 -15.24 26.02 -26.21
C ASP A 493 -14.77 27.19 -25.34
N GLY A 494 -13.45 27.41 -25.33
CA GLY A 494 -12.78 28.50 -24.60
C GLY A 494 -13.13 29.90 -25.11
N ASN A 495 -14.42 30.25 -25.13
CA ASN A 495 -14.92 31.60 -25.39
C ASN A 495 -16.34 31.84 -24.85
N THR A 496 -16.59 31.56 -23.57
CA THR A 496 -17.83 32.00 -22.90
C THR A 496 -17.51 32.76 -21.62
N THR A 497 -17.08 34.01 -21.77
CA THR A 497 -17.31 35.03 -20.76
C THR A 497 -18.76 35.47 -20.85
N SER A 498 -19.68 34.69 -20.30
CA SER A 498 -20.98 35.20 -19.88
C SER A 498 -21.34 34.58 -18.54
N SER A 499 -21.00 35.31 -17.48
CA SER A 499 -21.78 35.28 -16.26
C SER A 499 -23.25 35.53 -16.62
N ASP A 500 -24.14 34.74 -16.03
CA ASP A 500 -25.61 34.78 -16.17
C ASP A 500 -26.17 33.84 -17.24
N THR A 501 -26.16 32.54 -16.92
CA THR A 501 -27.22 31.63 -17.38
C THR A 501 -27.91 31.01 -16.17
N THR A 502 -29.13 31.46 -15.92
CA THR A 502 -30.09 30.84 -15.00
C THR A 502 -30.44 29.44 -15.53
N PRO A 503 -30.53 28.40 -14.69
CA PRO A 503 -30.92 27.07 -15.15
C PRO A 503 -32.32 27.09 -15.75
N ALA A 504 -32.50 26.51 -16.94
CA ALA A 504 -33.82 26.33 -17.53
C ALA A 504 -34.67 25.40 -16.63
N SER A 505 -35.82 25.90 -16.20
CA SER A 505 -36.85 25.11 -15.53
C SER A 505 -37.70 24.35 -16.53
N SER A 506 -38.10 23.13 -16.14
CA SER A 506 -39.16 22.26 -16.69
C SER A 506 -38.80 21.32 -17.85
N THR A 507 -38.59 20.06 -17.45
CA THR A 507 -39.33 18.86 -17.91
C THR A 507 -39.85 18.83 -19.35
N SER A 508 -39.22 18.00 -20.18
CA SER A 508 -39.89 17.32 -21.30
C SER A 508 -40.86 16.28 -20.74
N GLU A 509 -42.14 16.36 -21.12
CA GLU A 509 -43.21 15.42 -20.75
C GLU A 509 -43.05 14.01 -21.34
N ASN A 510 -42.04 13.75 -22.15
CA ASN A 510 -41.66 12.39 -22.53
C ASN A 510 -40.24 12.13 -22.01
N GLY A 511 -40.16 11.20 -21.06
CA GLY A 511 -38.99 10.86 -20.24
C GLY A 511 -37.81 10.22 -20.97
N ASP A 512 -37.45 10.70 -22.15
CA ASP A 512 -36.23 10.35 -22.86
C ASP A 512 -35.29 11.56 -22.92
N SER A 513 -34.43 11.67 -21.92
CA SER A 513 -33.19 12.44 -22.03
C SER A 513 -32.02 11.48 -21.83
N VAL A 514 -31.98 10.47 -22.67
CA VAL A 514 -30.71 9.89 -23.12
C VAL A 514 -30.15 10.92 -24.10
N VAL A 515 -28.86 11.27 -23.99
CA VAL A 515 -28.15 11.94 -25.09
C VAL A 515 -28.09 10.92 -26.23
N VAL A 516 -29.19 10.81 -26.98
CA VAL A 516 -29.28 9.99 -28.17
C VAL A 516 -28.71 10.82 -29.30
N ILE A 517 -27.98 10.15 -30.17
CA ILE A 517 -27.29 10.57 -31.40
C ILE A 517 -28.05 11.61 -32.27
N ASN A 518 -29.34 11.88 -32.02
CA ASN A 518 -30.11 12.97 -32.63
C ASN A 518 -29.47 14.36 -32.47
N ASP A 519 -28.90 14.68 -31.30
CA ASP A 519 -28.33 16.02 -31.06
C ASP A 519 -27.15 16.35 -31.99
N LEU A 520 -26.35 15.35 -32.40
CA LEU A 520 -25.27 15.57 -33.38
C LEU A 520 -25.79 15.92 -34.78
N LYS A 521 -26.98 15.40 -35.14
CA LYS A 521 -27.65 15.70 -36.41
C LYS A 521 -28.23 17.12 -36.38
N THR A 522 -28.86 17.48 -35.26
CA THR A 522 -29.39 18.83 -35.00
C THR A 522 -28.29 19.89 -34.97
N ILE A 523 -27.10 19.59 -34.43
CA ILE A 523 -25.95 20.50 -34.45
C ILE A 523 -25.40 20.73 -35.87
N LYS A 524 -25.41 19.69 -36.73
CA LYS A 524 -25.02 19.85 -38.15
C LYS A 524 -26.04 20.66 -38.94
N GLU A 525 -27.33 20.42 -38.70
CA GLU A 525 -28.43 21.17 -39.33
C GLU A 525 -28.39 22.65 -38.93
N ASN A 526 -28.20 22.97 -37.64
CA ASN A 526 -28.06 24.36 -37.17
C ASN A 526 -26.83 25.09 -37.75
N LYS A 527 -25.74 24.38 -38.07
CA LYS A 527 -24.58 24.98 -38.76
C LYS A 527 -24.90 25.35 -40.21
N ALA A 528 -25.71 24.55 -40.89
CA ALA A 528 -26.17 24.84 -42.25
C ALA A 528 -27.17 26.01 -42.25
N ASP A 529 -28.08 26.06 -41.27
CA ASP A 529 -29.04 27.15 -41.11
C ASP A 529 -28.35 28.48 -40.81
N LYS A 530 -27.30 28.49 -39.98
CA LYS A 530 -26.50 29.70 -39.74
C LYS A 530 -25.85 30.22 -41.02
N ALA A 531 -25.27 29.34 -41.83
CA ALA A 531 -24.67 29.72 -43.11
C ALA A 531 -25.71 30.29 -44.09
N TYR A 532 -26.91 29.71 -44.13
CA TYR A 532 -28.03 30.20 -44.95
C TYR A 532 -28.53 31.58 -44.50
N VAL A 533 -28.62 31.81 -43.19
CA VAL A 533 -29.02 33.11 -42.62
C VAL A 533 -27.95 34.18 -42.87
N ASP A 534 -26.66 33.86 -42.68
CA ASP A 534 -25.55 34.78 -42.94
C ASP A 534 -25.53 35.21 -44.43
N GLU A 535 -25.76 34.27 -45.36
CA GLU A 535 -25.89 34.57 -46.80
C GLU A 535 -27.08 35.49 -47.11
N LYS A 536 -28.25 35.25 -46.50
CA LYS A 536 -29.42 36.10 -46.68
C LYS A 536 -29.22 37.51 -46.13
N VAL A 537 -28.58 37.65 -44.96
CA VAL A 537 -28.28 38.96 -44.36
C VAL A 537 -27.31 39.74 -45.24
N ALA A 538 -26.29 39.09 -45.82
CA ALA A 538 -25.38 39.73 -46.76
C ALA A 538 -26.11 40.25 -48.02
N LYS A 539 -27.00 39.43 -48.62
CA LYS A 539 -27.84 39.84 -49.76
C LYS A 539 -28.82 40.96 -49.41
N LEU A 540 -29.33 40.99 -48.18
CA LEU A 540 -30.24 42.04 -47.70
C LEU A 540 -29.50 43.38 -47.57
N ASN A 541 -28.27 43.37 -47.04
CA ASN A 541 -27.44 44.56 -46.91
C ASN A 541 -27.08 45.14 -48.29
N GLU A 542 -26.73 44.28 -49.25
CA GLU A 542 -26.44 44.71 -50.64
C GLU A 542 -27.66 45.38 -51.30
N LYS A 543 -28.86 44.80 -51.14
CA LYS A 543 -30.10 45.41 -51.67
C LYS A 543 -30.44 46.74 -50.97
N THR A 544 -30.18 46.83 -49.67
CA THR A 544 -30.44 48.05 -48.89
C THR A 544 -29.49 49.17 -49.31
N ASP A 545 -28.20 48.87 -49.49
CA ASP A 545 -27.20 49.80 -50.00
C ASP A 545 -27.54 50.30 -51.42
N LEU A 546 -28.01 49.39 -52.29
CA LEU A 546 -28.46 49.74 -53.64
C LEU A 546 -29.67 50.68 -53.61
N ALA A 547 -30.65 50.41 -52.74
CA ALA A 547 -31.85 51.24 -52.59
C ALA A 547 -31.51 52.65 -52.08
N LEU A 548 -30.69 52.75 -51.03
CA LEU A 548 -30.24 54.03 -50.47
C LEU A 548 -29.46 54.86 -51.50
N SER A 549 -28.56 54.20 -52.25
CA SER A 549 -27.78 54.83 -53.32
C SER A 549 -28.63 55.25 -54.53
N GLY A 550 -29.72 54.55 -54.81
CA GLY A 550 -30.69 54.93 -55.84
C GLY A 550 -31.44 56.22 -55.46
N VAL A 551 -31.83 56.35 -54.19
CA VAL A 551 -32.50 57.55 -53.68
C VAL A 551 -31.58 58.77 -53.75
N SER A 552 -30.30 58.66 -53.36
CA SER A 552 -29.36 59.78 -53.46
C SER A 552 -29.16 60.24 -54.92
N SER A 553 -29.13 59.32 -55.89
CA SER A 553 -29.10 59.64 -57.32
C SER A 553 -30.36 60.37 -57.77
N ALA A 554 -31.55 59.95 -57.30
CA ALA A 554 -32.81 60.63 -57.60
C ALA A 554 -32.84 62.05 -57.02
N VAL A 555 -32.38 62.24 -55.77
CA VAL A 555 -32.26 63.55 -55.13
C VAL A 555 -31.34 64.47 -55.93
N ALA A 556 -30.19 63.96 -56.39
CA ALA A 556 -29.29 64.71 -57.25
C ALA A 556 -29.99 65.12 -58.56
N MET A 557 -30.56 64.17 -59.30
CA MET A 557 -31.22 64.45 -60.59
C MET A 557 -32.42 65.40 -60.46
N ALA A 558 -33.17 65.34 -59.36
CA ALA A 558 -34.30 66.23 -59.08
C ALA A 558 -33.83 67.68 -58.91
N ASN A 559 -32.69 67.88 -58.24
CA ASN A 559 -32.13 69.21 -57.97
C ASN A 559 -31.40 69.84 -59.16
N LEU A 560 -31.32 69.17 -60.32
CA LEU A 560 -30.76 69.78 -61.54
C LEU A 560 -31.62 70.97 -62.01
N PRO A 561 -31.06 72.19 -62.05
CA PRO A 561 -31.76 73.37 -62.57
C PRO A 561 -32.27 73.18 -64.01
N GLN A 562 -33.52 73.57 -64.24
CA GLN A 562 -34.15 73.50 -65.56
C GLN A 562 -34.01 74.83 -66.30
N VAL A 563 -34.09 74.79 -67.64
CA VAL A 563 -34.06 76.00 -68.47
C VAL A 563 -35.21 76.94 -68.09
N SER A 564 -34.92 78.24 -67.95
CA SER A 564 -35.93 79.29 -67.70
C SER A 564 -35.54 80.56 -68.48
N GLY A 565 -36.51 81.17 -69.18
CA GLY A 565 -36.30 82.38 -69.99
C GLY A 565 -35.87 82.11 -71.44
N ASP A 566 -35.33 83.12 -72.12
CA ASP A 566 -35.10 83.14 -73.58
C ASP A 566 -33.99 82.19 -74.11
N ARG A 567 -33.38 81.36 -73.25
CA ARG A 567 -32.33 80.41 -73.63
C ARG A 567 -32.95 79.05 -73.99
N LYS A 568 -32.57 78.47 -75.13
CA LYS A 568 -33.19 77.25 -75.67
C LYS A 568 -32.67 75.93 -75.06
N PHE A 569 -31.51 75.93 -74.41
CA PHE A 569 -30.92 74.75 -73.75
C PHE A 569 -30.11 75.13 -72.50
N ASN A 570 -29.99 74.21 -71.53
CA ASN A 570 -29.20 74.33 -70.31
C ASN A 570 -28.45 73.02 -70.02
N LEU A 571 -27.17 73.12 -69.62
CA LEU A 571 -26.38 72.03 -69.06
C LEU A 571 -26.17 72.32 -67.56
N ALA A 572 -26.52 71.35 -66.72
CA ALA A 572 -26.50 71.49 -65.28
C ALA A 572 -25.76 70.32 -64.61
N ALA A 573 -25.17 70.60 -63.45
CA ALA A 573 -24.66 69.61 -62.52
C ALA A 573 -25.27 69.83 -61.13
N SER A 574 -25.40 68.77 -60.34
CA SER A 574 -26.00 68.82 -59.01
C SER A 574 -25.46 67.68 -58.14
N TYR A 575 -25.73 67.79 -56.85
CA TYR A 575 -25.31 66.84 -55.83
C TYR A 575 -26.51 66.36 -55.00
N GLY A 576 -26.49 65.09 -54.61
CA GLY A 576 -27.52 64.48 -53.76
C GLY A 576 -26.89 63.63 -52.67
N TYR A 577 -27.53 63.64 -51.50
CA TYR A 577 -27.14 62.83 -50.34
C TYR A 577 -28.38 62.22 -49.70
N TYR A 578 -28.32 60.92 -49.40
CA TYR A 578 -29.37 60.23 -48.64
C TYR A 578 -28.81 58.97 -47.96
N GLY A 579 -29.11 58.80 -46.67
CA GLY A 579 -28.80 57.56 -45.93
C GLY A 579 -27.32 57.11 -46.00
N GLY A 580 -26.37 58.04 -45.97
CA GLY A 580 -24.93 57.73 -46.07
C GLY A 580 -24.38 57.55 -47.50
N SER A 581 -25.23 57.61 -48.53
CA SER A 581 -24.82 57.55 -49.94
C SER A 581 -24.79 58.94 -50.58
N HIS A 582 -23.77 59.19 -51.38
CA HIS A 582 -23.55 60.45 -52.08
C HIS A 582 -23.72 60.27 -53.58
N SER A 583 -24.18 61.28 -54.31
CA SER A 583 -24.37 61.20 -55.76
C SER A 583 -24.13 62.53 -56.45
N VAL A 584 -23.57 62.45 -57.65
CA VAL A 584 -23.39 63.60 -58.54
C VAL A 584 -24.19 63.33 -59.80
N ALA A 585 -25.02 64.28 -60.19
CA ALA A 585 -25.83 64.21 -61.40
C ALA A 585 -25.48 65.33 -62.37
N VAL A 586 -25.56 65.02 -63.66
CA VAL A 586 -25.44 65.95 -64.77
C VAL A 586 -26.69 65.83 -65.63
N GLY A 587 -27.23 66.94 -66.12
CA GLY A 587 -28.37 66.90 -67.02
C GLY A 587 -28.42 68.03 -68.03
N LEU A 588 -29.09 67.72 -69.12
CA LEU A 588 -29.39 68.61 -70.23
C LEU A 588 -30.89 68.87 -70.21
N SER A 589 -31.31 70.13 -70.29
CA SER A 589 -32.72 70.49 -70.45
C SER A 589 -32.89 71.55 -71.54
N GLY A 590 -34.07 71.59 -72.16
CA GLY A 590 -34.38 72.56 -73.21
C GLY A 590 -35.88 72.81 -73.31
N THR A 591 -36.24 73.85 -74.07
CA THR A 591 -37.63 74.24 -74.32
C THR A 591 -37.82 74.66 -75.78
N ASN A 592 -39.06 74.64 -76.27
CA ASN A 592 -39.39 75.18 -77.59
C ASN A 592 -39.51 76.72 -77.58
N ASP A 593 -39.62 77.33 -78.77
CA ASP A 593 -39.64 78.78 -78.96
C ASP A 593 -40.82 79.49 -78.27
N LYS A 594 -41.93 78.78 -78.08
CA LYS A 594 -43.12 79.28 -77.37
C LYS A 594 -43.02 79.10 -75.85
N GLN A 595 -41.90 78.53 -75.35
CA GLN A 595 -41.67 78.16 -73.95
C GLN A 595 -42.80 77.32 -73.33
N ASN A 596 -43.57 76.60 -74.16
CA ASN A 596 -44.73 75.83 -73.71
C ASN A 596 -44.47 74.32 -73.69
N PHE A 597 -43.29 73.86 -74.13
CA PHE A 597 -42.85 72.47 -74.02
C PHE A 597 -41.40 72.39 -73.58
N THR A 598 -41.14 71.68 -72.48
CA THR A 598 -39.81 71.43 -71.92
C THR A 598 -39.43 69.96 -71.99
N TYR A 599 -38.14 69.68 -72.17
CA TYR A 599 -37.59 68.33 -72.08
C TYR A 599 -36.32 68.32 -71.24
N LYS A 600 -36.05 67.19 -70.57
CA LYS A 600 -34.90 66.99 -69.69
C LYS A 600 -34.34 65.57 -69.86
N LEU A 601 -33.02 65.49 -69.96
CA LEU A 601 -32.23 64.27 -69.87
C LEU A 601 -31.26 64.43 -68.69
N SER A 602 -31.18 63.44 -67.80
CA SER A 602 -30.28 63.47 -66.65
C SER A 602 -29.63 62.11 -66.40
N GLY A 603 -28.38 62.12 -65.96
CA GLY A 603 -27.66 60.95 -65.50
C GLY A 603 -26.96 61.23 -64.17
N ALA A 604 -26.81 60.22 -63.32
CA ALA A 604 -26.14 60.32 -62.03
C ALA A 604 -25.25 59.12 -61.75
N VAL A 605 -24.14 59.37 -61.05
CA VAL A 605 -23.27 58.35 -60.47
C VAL A 605 -23.23 58.53 -58.95
N ASN A 606 -23.31 57.43 -58.21
CA ASN A 606 -23.27 57.45 -56.76
C ASN A 606 -21.96 56.89 -56.17
N SER A 607 -21.75 57.08 -54.88
CA SER A 607 -20.54 56.67 -54.13
C SER A 607 -20.30 55.16 -54.10
N LYS A 608 -21.28 54.35 -54.54
CA LYS A 608 -21.16 52.89 -54.70
C LYS A 608 -20.89 52.49 -56.16
N GLY A 609 -20.70 53.46 -57.06
CA GLY A 609 -20.38 53.24 -58.48
C GLY A 609 -21.60 52.96 -59.37
N ASN A 610 -22.83 53.01 -58.85
CA ASN A 610 -24.01 52.73 -59.66
C ASN A 610 -24.42 53.95 -60.48
N LEU A 611 -24.93 53.69 -61.69
CA LEU A 611 -25.42 54.68 -62.62
C LEU A 611 -26.96 54.73 -62.62
N ALA A 612 -27.52 55.93 -62.69
CA ALA A 612 -28.95 56.15 -62.88
C ALA A 612 -29.18 57.12 -64.05
N PHE A 613 -30.24 56.90 -64.82
CA PHE A 613 -30.61 57.73 -65.96
C PHE A 613 -32.10 58.08 -65.89
N GLY A 614 -32.44 59.29 -66.31
CA GLY A 614 -33.82 59.78 -66.35
C GLY A 614 -34.06 60.67 -67.55
N ILE A 615 -35.24 60.55 -68.14
CA ILE A 615 -35.75 61.42 -69.20
C ILE A 615 -37.13 61.92 -68.81
N GLY A 616 -37.44 63.18 -69.09
CA GLY A 616 -38.73 63.78 -68.81
C GLY A 616 -39.11 64.82 -69.84
N ALA A 617 -40.41 65.01 -70.05
CA ALA A 617 -40.97 66.07 -70.88
C ALA A 617 -42.18 66.68 -70.17
N GLY A 618 -42.40 67.98 -70.35
CA GLY A 618 -43.50 68.71 -69.72
C GLY A 618 -44.12 69.73 -70.68
N VAL A 619 -45.42 69.98 -70.51
CA VAL A 619 -46.16 71.02 -71.22
C VAL A 619 -46.55 72.10 -70.20
N MET A 620 -46.24 73.36 -70.47
CA MET A 620 -46.69 74.47 -69.63
C MET A 620 -48.08 74.94 -70.08
N LEU A 621 -49.02 75.02 -69.14
CA LEU A 621 -50.39 75.48 -69.37
C LEU A 621 -50.58 76.86 -68.72
N GLY A 622 -50.55 77.93 -69.53
CA GLY A 622 -50.77 79.31 -69.08
C GLY A 622 -50.24 80.35 -70.09
N SER A 623 -51.00 81.41 -70.34
CA SER A 623 -50.65 82.46 -71.32
C SER A 623 -49.68 83.48 -70.72
N VAL A 624 -48.49 83.60 -71.30
CA VAL A 624 -47.51 84.66 -70.98
C VAL A 624 -47.20 85.43 -72.25
N ASN A 625 -47.86 86.57 -72.47
CA ASN A 625 -47.36 87.61 -73.37
C ASN A 625 -47.93 88.98 -72.98
N ASN A 626 -47.16 89.73 -72.17
CA ASN A 626 -47.42 91.14 -71.84
C ASN A 626 -46.88 92.12 -72.91
N LYS A 627 -46.27 91.61 -73.99
CA LYS A 627 -45.66 92.45 -75.04
C LYS A 627 -46.68 93.16 -75.94
N ASP A 628 -47.87 92.59 -76.13
CA ASP A 628 -48.88 93.15 -77.04
C ASP A 628 -49.56 94.41 -76.48
N LYS A 629 -49.75 94.50 -75.15
CA LYS A 629 -50.33 95.69 -74.49
C LYS A 629 -49.45 96.94 -74.56
N VAL A 630 -48.13 96.77 -74.54
CA VAL A 630 -47.16 97.89 -74.57
C VAL A 630 -47.07 98.51 -75.97
N ILE A 631 -47.25 97.70 -77.02
CA ILE A 631 -47.22 98.17 -78.41
C ILE A 631 -48.46 99.02 -78.74
N GLU A 632 -49.60 98.73 -78.11
CA GLU A 632 -50.84 99.47 -78.32
C GLU A 632 -50.80 100.86 -77.65
N GLN A 633 -50.26 100.95 -76.41
CA GLN A 633 -50.02 102.24 -75.74
C GLN A 633 -49.06 103.15 -76.51
N LEU A 634 -47.97 102.60 -77.06
CA LEU A 634 -46.97 103.39 -77.82
C LEU A 634 -47.52 103.92 -79.16
N LYS A 635 -48.55 103.30 -79.73
CA LYS A 635 -49.21 103.81 -80.95
C LYS A 635 -50.10 105.01 -80.66
N ASP A 636 -50.80 105.00 -79.52
CA ASP A 636 -51.71 106.08 -79.13
C ASP A 636 -50.93 107.35 -78.74
N GLU A 637 -49.84 107.23 -77.97
CA GLU A 637 -48.98 108.37 -77.60
C GLU A 637 -48.35 109.07 -78.83
N ASN A 638 -48.01 108.29 -79.87
CA ASN A 638 -47.42 108.84 -81.09
C ASN A 638 -48.43 109.62 -81.96
N LYS A 639 -49.72 109.28 -81.83
CA LYS A 639 -50.82 109.98 -82.52
C LYS A 639 -51.09 111.34 -81.87
N GLU A 640 -50.98 111.41 -80.54
CA GLU A 640 -51.19 112.62 -79.74
C GLU A 640 -50.07 113.65 -79.97
N MET A 641 -48.80 113.22 -79.97
CA MET A 641 -47.66 114.10 -80.29
C MET A 641 -47.75 114.74 -81.68
N ARG A 642 -48.26 114.03 -82.69
CA ARG A 642 -48.43 114.59 -84.04
C ARG A 642 -49.48 115.70 -84.09
N LYS A 643 -50.48 115.66 -83.20
CA LYS A 643 -51.53 116.67 -83.10
C LYS A 643 -50.98 117.97 -82.49
N GLU A 644 -50.22 117.86 -81.40
CA GLU A 644 -49.56 119.00 -80.75
C GLU A 644 -48.56 119.70 -81.67
N ILE A 645 -47.77 118.95 -82.44
CA ILE A 645 -46.81 119.51 -83.42
C ILE A 645 -47.54 120.33 -84.51
N ASN A 646 -48.73 119.91 -84.94
CA ASN A 646 -49.50 120.64 -85.95
C ASN A 646 -50.13 121.92 -85.38
N GLU A 647 -50.58 121.91 -84.13
CA GLU A 647 -51.08 123.12 -83.44
C GLU A 647 -49.96 124.14 -83.22
N LEU A 648 -48.76 123.69 -82.84
CA LEU A 648 -47.55 124.53 -82.74
C LEU A 648 -47.16 125.16 -84.07
N LYS A 649 -47.24 124.40 -85.18
CA LYS A 649 -46.97 124.94 -86.53
C LYS A 649 -47.99 126.01 -86.93
N GLU A 650 -49.24 125.90 -86.50
CA GLU A 650 -50.29 126.89 -86.73
C GLU A 650 -50.04 128.20 -85.96
N VAL A 651 -49.62 128.09 -84.69
CA VAL A 651 -49.24 129.24 -83.85
C VAL A 651 -48.02 129.96 -84.43
N VAL A 652 -47.00 129.22 -84.87
CA VAL A 652 -45.80 129.80 -85.52
C VAL A 652 -46.15 130.51 -86.83
N ARG A 653 -47.08 129.98 -87.66
CA ARG A 653 -47.55 130.71 -88.86
C ARG A 653 -48.25 132.02 -88.52
N LYS A 654 -49.04 132.07 -87.44
CA LYS A 654 -49.75 133.28 -87.01
C LYS A 654 -48.80 134.37 -86.46
N LEU A 655 -47.63 133.99 -85.94
CA LEU A 655 -46.60 134.91 -85.46
C LEU A 655 -45.72 135.48 -86.59
N ILE A 656 -45.64 134.83 -87.76
CA ILE A 656 -44.83 135.27 -88.92
C ILE A 656 -45.60 136.29 -89.81
N HIS A 657 -46.88 136.57 -89.55
CA HIS A 657 -47.73 137.51 -90.33
C HIS A 657 -48.17 138.76 -89.53
N LYS A 658 -47.43 139.12 -88.48
CA LYS A 658 -47.44 140.42 -87.80
C LYS A 658 -46.02 140.93 -87.73
#